data_AF-A0A495ZDL2-F1
#
_entry.id   AF-A0A495ZDL2-F1
#
_cell.length_a   1.000
_cell.length_b   1.000
_cell.length_c   1.000
_cell.angle_alpha   90.00
_cell.angle_beta   90.00
_cell.angle_gamma   90.00
#
_symmetry.space_group_name_H-M   'P 1'
#
loop_
_entity.id
_entity.type
_entity.pdbx_description
1 polymer ?
#
loop_
_entity_poly.entity_id
_entity_poly.type
_entity_poly.pdbx_seq_one_letter_code
_entity_poly.pdbx_strand_id
1 'polypeptide(L)'
;MSRPLKGFITYAHKNTTAKDELIMRLAVMQQRNELVTWHDAEMTGGTKWHEDIFKHLADSDILLYLVSAASLASKNCNKELAEAVSSDIRIIPIILEHCDWKHHQLSEFQAFPDKGKPINAWSSEDEGWQDVVNGIRKVVEEMQAQVDSSSETSEKELRAELAFQQGNVFMMLGQIDMAIERYSHAIELNLNNADVYNNRGVTYVEKGNLDRAIEDFNTAIDLKPNYAAYNNRGRAYDKKGDFNHAIKDYTKAIGLNPNYADTYTHRGVAYDKKGDYDRAIKDFAKVINLKPDYAGAYYNYGSASIKKGDYDRAIGALDTAIDLKSDYADAYNNRASVYIHKGYYDRAIEDYSTAIKLKPSIEVYNHRGIAYGKKGDYDRAIIDYNKVIRLKRDDAGYYNNRGIAYKNKGDFDRAIKDFNRAIELKRDYADAYNNRGNTYKDKGEYDRAIGDHTKAINLTPGYVDAYYNRGLAYGVKGDYDRAIVDFTKMIDLKSNDAEAHNSRGGAYYLIEEYDSAVADFTRAIELNPDYAEAYNNRGVTYCLKEEYDSAVADFTRAIELNPDYAIAYNNRGRAYGVKDEVDGLTLRPDSPTSKRAVIRAIKDYNPAIGLNPELAPAYYNRGVAWLRLREWERAESDLTVARNKGINIITAFRNDYESVEDFEERNGVQLPKDIAAMLTLPQT
;
A
#
# COMPACT_ATOMS: atom_id res chain seq x y z
N MET A 1 17.27 -33.37 48.85
CA MET A 1 16.68 -32.13 48.31
C MET A 1 17.76 -31.07 48.34
N SER A 2 18.37 -30.73 47.20
CA SER A 2 19.06 -29.44 47.11
C SER A 2 17.98 -28.37 47.27
N ARG A 3 18.20 -27.41 48.17
CA ARG A 3 17.30 -26.26 48.29
C ARG A 3 17.35 -25.50 46.95
N PRO A 4 16.21 -25.06 46.43
CA PRO A 4 16.20 -24.37 45.15
C PRO A 4 16.72 -22.95 45.39
N LEU A 5 17.71 -22.55 44.59
CA LEU A 5 18.52 -21.36 44.81
C LEU A 5 17.65 -20.12 45.04
N LYS A 6 17.76 -19.55 46.23
CA LYS A 6 17.15 -18.25 46.58
C LYS A 6 18.23 -17.20 46.72
N GLY A 7 17.99 -16.07 46.07
CA GLY A 7 18.92 -14.94 46.03
C GLY A 7 18.57 -13.89 47.08
N PHE A 8 19.54 -13.35 47.79
CA PHE A 8 19.33 -12.11 48.53
C PHE A 8 20.10 -10.98 47.85
N ILE A 9 19.43 -9.88 47.53
CA ILE A 9 20.01 -8.72 46.87
C ILE A 9 20.04 -7.55 47.87
N THR A 10 21.23 -7.01 48.10
CA THR A 10 21.43 -5.80 48.92
C THR A 10 22.23 -4.77 48.15
N TYR A 11 21.80 -3.50 48.23
CA TYR A 11 22.40 -2.33 47.55
C TYR A 11 22.26 -1.07 48.40
N ALA A 12 23.14 -0.08 48.15
CA ALA A 12 23.00 1.26 48.73
C ALA A 12 21.94 2.08 47.99
N HIS A 13 21.22 2.95 48.72
CA HIS A 13 20.14 3.81 48.18
C HIS A 13 20.49 4.53 46.86
N LYS A 14 21.76 4.90 46.66
CA LYS A 14 22.21 5.62 45.46
C LYS A 14 22.36 4.77 44.19
N ASN A 15 22.16 3.45 44.28
CA ASN A 15 22.47 2.48 43.22
C ASN A 15 21.22 1.80 42.60
N THR A 16 20.06 2.44 42.71
CA THR A 16 18.76 1.90 42.27
C THR A 16 18.70 1.55 40.78
N THR A 17 19.31 2.34 39.90
CA THR A 17 19.33 2.05 38.45
C THR A 17 20.08 0.75 38.12
N ALA A 18 21.22 0.51 38.76
CA ALA A 18 22.01 -0.70 38.53
C ALA A 18 21.38 -1.93 39.19
N LYS A 19 20.66 -1.72 40.30
CA LYS A 19 19.77 -2.72 40.89
C LYS A 19 18.66 -3.13 39.93
N ASP A 20 17.95 -2.18 39.32
CA ASP A 20 16.84 -2.47 38.42
C ASP A 20 17.29 -3.26 37.19
N GLU A 21 18.48 -2.95 36.66
CA GLU A 21 19.10 -3.70 35.56
C GLU A 21 19.48 -5.14 35.97
N LEU A 22 20.05 -5.32 37.16
CA LEU A 22 20.32 -6.67 37.68
C LEU A 22 19.01 -7.42 37.95
N ILE A 23 17.99 -6.78 38.52
CA ILE A 23 16.67 -7.39 38.75
C ILE A 23 16.01 -7.80 37.44
N MET A 24 16.12 -7.01 36.37
CA MET A 24 15.62 -7.43 35.05
C MET A 24 16.32 -8.68 34.54
N ARG A 25 17.63 -8.81 34.79
CA ARG A 25 18.42 -9.99 34.38
C ARG A 25 18.19 -11.19 35.30
N LEU A 26 18.00 -10.99 36.59
CA LEU A 26 17.61 -12.03 37.55
C LEU A 26 16.15 -12.45 37.36
N ALA A 27 15.28 -11.56 36.87
CA ALA A 27 13.92 -11.91 36.46
C ALA A 27 13.91 -12.84 35.26
N VAL A 28 14.89 -12.72 34.37
CA VAL A 28 15.13 -13.71 33.32
C VAL A 28 15.56 -15.05 33.94
N MET A 29 16.33 -15.07 35.04
CA MET A 29 16.67 -16.30 35.79
C MET A 29 15.47 -16.87 36.58
N GLN A 30 14.59 -16.05 37.16
CA GLN A 30 13.33 -16.49 37.80
C GLN A 30 12.40 -17.16 36.81
N GLN A 31 12.25 -16.53 35.64
CA GLN A 31 11.42 -17.05 34.57
C GLN A 31 11.97 -18.37 34.01
N ARG A 32 13.24 -18.70 34.32
CA ARG A 32 13.93 -19.94 33.98
C ARG A 32 14.05 -20.94 35.14
N ASN A 33 13.44 -20.66 36.31
CA ASN A 33 13.52 -21.48 37.54
C ASN A 33 14.94 -21.71 38.10
N GLU A 34 15.94 -20.97 37.61
CA GLU A 34 17.34 -20.99 38.07
C GLU A 34 17.53 -20.30 39.43
N LEU A 35 16.60 -19.41 39.77
CA LEU A 35 16.52 -18.66 41.01
C LEU A 35 15.03 -18.60 41.40
N VAL A 36 14.63 -19.15 42.54
CA VAL A 36 13.19 -19.28 42.88
C VAL A 36 12.56 -17.94 43.25
N THR A 37 13.27 -17.19 44.08
CA THR A 37 12.88 -15.85 44.49
C THR A 37 14.13 -15.07 44.84
N TRP A 38 14.02 -13.75 44.82
CA TRP A 38 14.97 -12.91 45.52
C TRP A 38 14.28 -11.95 46.46
N HIS A 39 14.99 -11.59 47.51
CA HIS A 39 14.62 -10.50 48.39
C HIS A 39 15.47 -9.28 48.06
N ASP A 40 14.79 -8.15 47.90
CA ASP A 40 15.39 -6.83 47.66
C ASP A 40 15.38 -6.07 48.98
N ALA A 41 16.57 -5.66 49.45
CA ALA A 41 16.72 -4.83 50.63
C ALA A 41 17.66 -3.65 50.38
N GLU A 42 17.18 -2.45 50.71
CA GLU A 42 17.98 -1.22 50.65
C GLU A 42 18.79 -1.01 51.94
N MET A 43 20.07 -0.69 51.81
CA MET A 43 20.92 -0.26 52.93
C MET A 43 20.61 1.18 53.37
N THR A 44 19.97 1.31 54.53
CA THR A 44 19.73 2.61 55.20
C THR A 44 20.57 2.73 56.47
N GLY A 45 21.25 3.87 56.64
CA GLY A 45 22.11 4.11 57.80
C GLY A 45 21.31 4.47 59.07
N GLY A 46 21.54 3.76 60.18
CA GLY A 46 20.96 4.07 61.49
C GLY A 46 19.74 3.23 61.91
N THR A 47 19.24 2.35 61.05
CA THR A 47 18.16 1.39 61.33
C THR A 47 18.73 -0.02 61.59
N LYS A 48 17.92 -0.92 62.19
CA LYS A 48 18.25 -2.31 62.55
C LYS A 48 18.51 -3.21 61.33
N TRP A 49 19.49 -2.83 60.51
CA TRP A 49 20.01 -3.55 59.33
C TRP A 49 20.25 -5.03 59.60
N HIS A 50 20.79 -5.33 60.77
CA HIS A 50 21.04 -6.68 61.25
C HIS A 50 19.76 -7.53 61.35
N GLU A 51 18.67 -7.01 61.92
CA GLU A 51 17.44 -7.78 62.11
C GLU A 51 16.72 -8.08 60.78
N ASP A 52 16.76 -7.15 59.83
CA ASP A 52 16.13 -7.34 58.51
C ASP A 52 16.90 -8.35 57.65
N ILE A 53 18.24 -8.32 57.67
CA ILE A 53 19.07 -9.31 56.98
C ILE A 53 18.89 -10.70 57.57
N PHE A 54 19.01 -10.84 58.90
CA PHE A 54 18.93 -12.15 59.55
C PHE A 54 17.57 -12.82 59.33
N LYS A 55 16.49 -12.03 59.31
CA LYS A 55 15.14 -12.51 59.05
C LYS A 55 14.99 -13.13 57.65
N HIS A 56 15.75 -12.66 56.67
CA HIS A 56 15.64 -13.09 55.28
C HIS A 56 16.79 -14.01 54.80
N LEU A 57 17.94 -14.01 55.48
CA LEU A 57 19.06 -14.92 55.20
C LEU A 57 18.77 -16.37 55.59
N ALA A 58 17.93 -16.61 56.60
CA ALA A 58 17.57 -17.97 57.04
C ALA A 58 16.98 -18.85 55.90
N ASP A 59 16.44 -18.20 54.86
CA ASP A 59 15.79 -18.84 53.72
C ASP A 59 16.54 -18.66 52.40
N SER A 60 17.79 -18.17 52.35
CA SER A 60 18.53 -17.87 51.10
C SER A 60 19.77 -18.77 50.90
N ASP A 61 20.07 -19.15 49.65
CA ASP A 61 21.21 -20.03 49.31
C ASP A 61 22.41 -19.25 48.73
N ILE A 62 22.14 -18.16 48.01
CA ILE A 62 23.15 -17.23 47.48
C ILE A 62 22.82 -15.80 47.90
N LEU A 63 23.83 -15.08 48.40
CA LEU A 63 23.79 -13.64 48.62
C LEU A 63 24.48 -12.93 47.46
N LEU A 64 23.70 -12.28 46.59
CA LEU A 64 24.22 -11.40 45.53
C LEU A 64 24.38 -9.99 46.11
N TYR A 65 25.59 -9.66 46.54
CA TYR A 65 25.84 -8.37 47.19
C TYR A 65 26.25 -7.34 46.15
N LEU A 66 25.40 -6.34 45.87
CA LEU A 66 25.69 -5.26 44.94
C LEU A 66 26.50 -4.18 45.65
N VAL A 67 27.81 -4.17 45.40
CA VAL A 67 28.73 -3.43 46.25
C VAL A 67 29.23 -2.14 45.61
N SER A 68 29.06 -1.04 46.34
CA SER A 68 29.74 0.24 46.06
C SER A 68 31.01 0.36 46.92
N ALA A 69 32.02 1.09 46.43
CA ALA A 69 33.23 1.40 47.21
C ALA A 69 32.92 2.01 48.59
N ALA A 70 31.87 2.84 48.67
CA ALA A 70 31.46 3.52 49.88
C ALA A 70 30.81 2.58 50.92
N SER A 71 30.09 1.55 50.48
CA SER A 71 29.46 0.55 51.36
C SER A 71 30.50 -0.38 52.01
N LEU A 72 31.59 -0.68 51.29
CA LEU A 72 32.68 -1.54 51.76
C LEU A 72 33.66 -0.85 52.73
N ALA A 73 33.73 0.47 52.68
CA ALA A 73 34.57 1.26 53.58
C ALA A 73 33.99 1.38 55.01
N SER A 74 32.74 0.94 55.22
CA SER A 74 32.08 0.95 56.52
C SER A 74 32.51 -0.24 57.37
N LYS A 75 33.33 -0.01 58.40
CA LYS A 75 33.76 -1.06 59.36
C LYS A 75 32.58 -1.75 60.06
N ASN A 76 31.46 -1.05 60.26
CA ASN A 76 30.28 -1.63 60.88
C ASN A 76 29.57 -2.62 59.94
N CYS A 77 29.43 -2.29 58.65
CA CYS A 77 28.81 -3.21 57.68
C CYS A 77 29.63 -4.50 57.51
N ASN A 78 30.96 -4.42 57.44
CA ASN A 78 31.79 -5.61 57.24
C ASN A 78 31.77 -6.56 58.45
N LYS A 79 31.81 -6.00 59.67
CA LYS A 79 31.69 -6.80 60.90
C LYS A 79 30.30 -7.44 61.01
N GLU A 80 29.26 -6.68 60.72
CA GLU A 80 27.88 -7.16 60.80
C GLU A 80 27.53 -8.17 59.70
N LEU A 81 28.09 -8.04 58.48
CA LEU A 81 27.97 -9.01 57.40
C LEU A 81 28.69 -10.33 57.75
N ALA A 82 29.87 -10.24 58.36
CA ALA A 82 30.62 -11.40 58.83
C ALA A 82 29.92 -12.13 59.99
N GLU A 83 29.25 -11.39 60.88
CA GLU A 83 28.45 -11.97 61.98
C GLU A 83 27.10 -12.55 61.49
N ALA A 84 26.54 -12.01 60.40
CA ALA A 84 25.28 -12.47 59.80
C ALA A 84 25.38 -13.77 58.98
N VAL A 85 26.58 -14.10 58.52
CA VAL A 85 26.82 -15.25 57.64
C VAL A 85 27.21 -16.45 58.50
N SER A 86 26.22 -17.08 59.13
CA SER A 86 26.42 -18.41 59.71
C SER A 86 26.59 -19.44 58.58
N SER A 87 27.82 -19.97 58.47
CA SER A 87 28.40 -21.11 57.71
C SER A 87 27.77 -21.74 56.44
N ASP A 88 26.53 -21.49 56.04
CA ASP A 88 25.84 -22.24 54.97
C ASP A 88 25.43 -21.40 53.74
N ILE A 89 25.63 -20.08 53.75
CA ILE A 89 25.22 -19.16 52.66
C ILE A 89 26.42 -18.73 51.82
N ARG A 90 26.33 -18.82 50.48
CA ARG A 90 27.39 -18.42 49.55
C ARG A 90 27.24 -16.97 49.09
N ILE A 91 28.26 -16.14 49.29
CA ILE A 91 28.24 -14.72 48.92
C ILE A 91 28.94 -14.49 47.58
N ILE A 92 28.27 -13.82 46.66
CA ILE A 92 28.83 -13.35 45.38
C ILE A 92 28.73 -11.83 45.33
N PRO A 93 29.83 -11.09 45.56
CA PRO A 93 29.85 -9.65 45.42
C PRO A 93 29.88 -9.25 43.94
N ILE A 94 28.96 -8.36 43.56
CA ILE A 94 28.79 -7.82 42.21
C ILE A 94 29.15 -6.33 42.24
N ILE A 95 30.14 -5.93 41.45
CA ILE A 95 30.68 -4.56 41.45
C ILE A 95 29.77 -3.64 40.63
N LEU A 96 29.42 -2.50 41.21
CA LEU A 96 28.57 -1.51 40.55
C LEU A 96 29.31 -0.34 39.89
N GLU A 97 30.45 0.08 40.46
CA GLU A 97 31.29 1.18 39.98
C GLU A 97 32.79 0.92 40.24
N HIS A 98 33.70 1.71 39.65
CA HIS A 98 35.15 1.56 39.83
C HIS A 98 35.57 1.67 41.32
N CYS A 99 36.14 0.59 41.88
CA CYS A 99 36.74 0.53 43.22
C CYS A 99 38.27 0.50 43.15
N ASP A 100 38.96 1.22 44.04
CA ASP A 100 40.42 1.14 44.22
C ASP A 100 40.76 0.04 45.25
N TRP A 101 41.35 -1.04 44.76
CA TRP A 101 41.57 -2.31 45.47
C TRP A 101 42.71 -2.29 46.50
N LYS A 102 43.42 -1.17 46.65
CA LYS A 102 44.67 -1.12 47.44
C LYS A 102 44.51 -1.07 48.96
N HIS A 103 43.31 -0.98 49.53
CA HIS A 103 43.12 -0.88 50.98
C HIS A 103 42.61 -2.19 51.61
N HIS A 104 43.34 -2.63 52.65
CA HIS A 104 43.24 -3.93 53.31
C HIS A 104 41.91 -4.11 54.04
N GLN A 105 41.00 -4.85 53.42
CA GLN A 105 39.88 -5.62 54.02
C GLN A 105 39.09 -6.38 52.93
N LEU A 106 39.34 -6.08 51.65
CA LEU A 106 38.62 -6.62 50.49
C LEU A 106 39.28 -7.83 49.82
N SER A 107 40.51 -8.19 50.17
CA SER A 107 41.23 -9.36 49.61
C SER A 107 40.66 -10.71 50.05
N GLU A 108 39.70 -10.71 50.98
CA GLU A 108 39.07 -11.92 51.53
C GLU A 108 37.82 -12.35 50.75
N PHE A 109 37.33 -11.53 49.81
CA PHE A 109 36.16 -11.83 48.98
C PHE A 109 36.56 -11.96 47.50
N GLN A 110 36.10 -13.03 46.85
CA GLN A 110 36.29 -13.23 45.41
C GLN A 110 35.27 -12.37 44.66
N ALA A 111 35.74 -11.34 43.94
CA ALA A 111 34.88 -10.38 43.26
C ALA A 111 34.81 -10.62 41.77
N PHE A 112 33.61 -10.45 41.19
CA PHE A 112 33.39 -10.63 39.76
C PHE A 112 32.89 -9.33 39.13
N PRO A 113 33.44 -8.90 37.97
CA PRO A 113 34.59 -9.47 37.24
C PRO A 113 35.96 -8.91 37.68
N ASP A 114 37.03 -9.67 37.40
CA ASP A 114 38.42 -9.31 37.73
C ASP A 114 38.97 -8.11 36.91
N LYS A 115 38.27 -7.69 35.84
CA LYS A 115 38.58 -6.48 35.05
C LYS A 115 37.33 -5.63 34.83
N GLY A 116 37.34 -4.43 35.41
CA GLY A 116 36.16 -3.58 35.54
C GLY A 116 35.68 -2.95 34.23
N LYS A 117 34.49 -3.36 33.78
CA LYS A 117 33.54 -2.54 33.01
C LYS A 117 32.18 -2.57 33.72
N PRO A 118 31.41 -1.48 33.76
CA PRO A 118 30.07 -1.47 34.36
C PRO A 118 29.09 -2.36 33.57
N ILE A 119 28.11 -2.96 34.27
CA ILE A 119 27.15 -3.97 33.73
C ILE A 119 26.38 -3.48 32.49
N ASN A 120 26.15 -2.17 32.40
CA ASN A 120 25.47 -1.53 31.27
C ASN A 120 26.32 -1.47 29.98
N ALA A 121 27.60 -1.82 30.05
CA ALA A 121 28.55 -1.80 28.93
C ALA A 121 28.99 -3.21 28.48
N TRP A 122 28.34 -4.27 28.96
CA TRP A 122 28.67 -5.66 28.61
C TRP A 122 27.88 -6.14 27.37
N SER A 123 28.58 -6.79 26.45
CA SER A 123 28.06 -7.64 25.37
C SER A 123 28.26 -9.13 25.71
N SER A 124 27.68 -10.04 24.91
CA SER A 124 27.82 -11.49 25.10
C SER A 124 29.25 -12.01 24.95
N GLU A 125 30.13 -11.22 24.34
CA GLU A 125 31.55 -11.53 24.14
C GLU A 125 32.47 -10.85 25.16
N ASP A 126 31.95 -9.96 26.01
CA ASP A 126 32.77 -9.27 27.02
C ASP A 126 33.20 -10.22 28.15
N GLU A 127 34.48 -10.14 28.54
CA GLU A 127 35.10 -10.96 29.59
C GLU A 127 34.27 -10.99 30.88
N GLY A 128 33.65 -9.86 31.28
CA GLY A 128 32.84 -9.80 32.49
C GLY A 128 31.54 -10.63 32.45
N TRP A 129 30.92 -10.75 31.28
CA TRP A 129 29.77 -11.64 31.10
C TRP A 129 30.20 -13.10 31.02
N GLN A 130 31.31 -13.38 30.34
CA GLN A 130 31.93 -14.70 30.31
C GLN A 130 32.34 -15.16 31.71
N ASP A 131 32.79 -14.26 32.58
CA ASP A 131 33.17 -14.55 33.96
C ASP A 131 31.95 -14.88 34.84
N VAL A 132 30.81 -14.20 34.64
CA VAL A 132 29.54 -14.58 35.29
C VAL A 132 29.07 -15.97 34.82
N VAL A 133 29.13 -16.23 33.51
CA VAL A 133 28.81 -17.54 32.93
C VAL A 133 29.77 -18.63 33.44
N ASN A 134 31.06 -18.32 33.59
CA ASN A 134 32.06 -19.23 34.13
C ASN A 134 31.88 -19.46 35.64
N GLY A 135 31.45 -18.45 36.40
CA GLY A 135 31.09 -18.57 37.82
C GLY A 135 29.88 -19.49 38.04
N ILE A 136 28.84 -19.33 37.22
CA ILE A 136 27.68 -20.23 37.21
C ILE A 136 28.11 -21.66 36.79
N ARG A 137 29.00 -21.79 35.78
CA ARG A 137 29.59 -23.07 35.38
C ARG A 137 30.33 -23.75 36.53
N LYS A 138 31.08 -22.99 37.33
CA LYS A 138 31.79 -23.52 38.50
C LYS A 138 30.84 -24.00 39.59
N VAL A 139 29.74 -23.28 39.85
CA VAL A 139 28.67 -23.72 40.78
C VAL A 139 28.00 -25.00 40.25
N VAL A 140 27.79 -25.09 38.94
CA VAL A 140 27.32 -26.30 38.25
C VAL A 140 28.30 -27.48 38.42
N GLU A 141 29.60 -27.24 38.32
CA GLU A 141 30.66 -28.24 38.57
C GLU A 141 30.73 -28.66 40.05
N GLU A 142 30.45 -27.76 41.00
CA GLU A 142 30.40 -28.07 42.43
C GLU A 142 29.11 -28.82 42.83
N MET A 143 27.98 -28.54 42.15
CA MET A 143 26.76 -29.34 42.25
C MET A 143 26.98 -30.77 41.72
N GLN A 144 27.73 -30.92 40.63
CA GLN A 144 28.13 -32.23 40.11
C GLN A 144 28.86 -33.09 41.15
N ALA A 145 29.67 -32.47 42.02
CA ALA A 145 30.35 -33.16 43.11
C ALA A 145 29.41 -33.56 44.28
N GLN A 146 28.28 -32.88 44.47
CA GLN A 146 27.26 -33.25 45.47
C GLN A 146 26.36 -34.40 44.99
N VAL A 147 26.14 -34.52 43.68
CA VAL A 147 25.35 -35.58 43.03
C VAL A 147 25.90 -36.98 43.40
N ASP A 148 27.22 -37.13 43.47
CA ASP A 148 27.92 -38.38 43.80
C ASP A 148 27.68 -38.89 45.24
N SER A 149 26.99 -38.10 46.09
CA SER A 149 26.72 -38.42 47.51
C SER A 149 25.23 -38.60 47.85
N SER A 150 24.34 -38.51 46.86
CA SER A 150 22.88 -38.43 47.04
C SER A 150 22.14 -39.74 46.74
N SER A 151 20.86 -39.83 47.12
CA SER A 151 20.04 -41.02 46.80
C SER A 151 19.64 -41.04 45.31
N GLU A 152 19.46 -42.22 44.74
CA GLU A 152 19.27 -42.45 43.29
C GLU A 152 18.14 -41.61 42.66
N THR A 153 17.05 -41.37 43.39
CA THR A 153 15.95 -40.49 42.92
C THR A 153 16.34 -39.01 42.90
N SER A 154 17.04 -38.52 43.93
CA SER A 154 17.52 -37.13 43.96
C SER A 154 18.65 -36.87 42.97
N GLU A 155 19.50 -37.88 42.71
CA GLU A 155 20.56 -37.83 41.71
C GLU A 155 20.00 -37.65 40.29
N LYS A 156 18.92 -38.36 39.94
CA LYS A 156 18.28 -38.25 38.63
C LYS A 156 17.68 -36.87 38.38
N GLU A 157 17.01 -36.30 39.39
CA GLU A 157 16.43 -34.94 39.32
C GLU A 157 17.51 -33.86 39.19
N LEU A 158 18.59 -33.97 39.96
CA LEU A 158 19.75 -33.06 39.88
C LEU A 158 20.44 -33.13 38.51
N ARG A 159 20.62 -34.33 37.95
CA ARG A 159 21.18 -34.50 36.59
C ARG A 159 20.27 -33.91 35.51
N ALA A 160 18.95 -34.03 35.67
CA ALA A 160 17.99 -33.44 34.75
C ALA A 160 18.09 -31.91 34.73
N GLU A 161 18.17 -31.30 35.93
CA GLU A 161 18.31 -29.85 36.08
C GLU A 161 19.65 -29.37 35.51
N LEU A 162 20.74 -30.08 35.79
CA LEU A 162 22.04 -29.77 35.21
C LEU A 162 22.02 -29.79 33.67
N ALA A 163 21.44 -30.84 33.08
CA ALA A 163 21.33 -30.94 31.63
C ALA A 163 20.45 -29.81 31.05
N PHE A 164 19.42 -29.38 31.76
CA PHE A 164 18.61 -28.21 31.39
C PHE A 164 19.44 -26.93 31.38
N GLN A 165 20.22 -26.69 32.44
CA GLN A 165 21.10 -25.52 32.54
C GLN A 165 22.19 -25.51 31.46
N GLN A 166 22.78 -26.66 31.16
CA GLN A 166 23.71 -26.80 30.04
C GLN A 166 23.06 -26.46 28.70
N GLY A 167 21.81 -26.89 28.48
CA GLY A 167 21.01 -26.52 27.31
C GLY A 167 20.79 -25.01 27.20
N ASN A 168 20.44 -24.35 28.31
CA ASN A 168 20.26 -22.89 28.36
C ASN A 168 21.58 -22.18 27.97
N VAL A 169 22.71 -22.60 28.53
CA VAL A 169 24.04 -22.05 28.21
C VAL A 169 24.37 -22.22 26.73
N PHE A 170 24.19 -23.42 26.16
CA PHE A 170 24.46 -23.64 24.74
C PHE A 170 23.57 -22.80 23.82
N MET A 171 22.31 -22.60 24.20
CA MET A 171 21.43 -21.72 23.44
C MET A 171 21.91 -20.26 23.51
N MET A 172 22.36 -19.78 24.67
CA MET A 172 22.94 -18.43 24.80
C MET A 172 24.22 -18.25 23.98
N LEU A 173 25.02 -19.31 23.83
CA LEU A 173 26.20 -19.33 22.96
C LEU A 173 25.88 -19.50 21.47
N GLY A 174 24.60 -19.62 21.10
CA GLY A 174 24.17 -19.86 19.71
C GLY A 174 24.46 -21.28 19.21
N GLN A 175 24.86 -22.21 20.08
CA GLN A 175 25.15 -23.60 19.75
C GLN A 175 23.86 -24.43 19.74
N ILE A 176 23.04 -24.21 18.71
CA ILE A 176 21.66 -24.74 18.59
C ILE A 176 21.59 -26.27 18.74
N ASP A 177 22.47 -27.02 18.07
CA ASP A 177 22.43 -28.49 18.10
C ASP A 177 22.79 -29.06 19.47
N MET A 178 23.80 -28.46 20.12
CA MET A 178 24.23 -28.86 21.46
C MET A 178 23.18 -28.51 22.52
N ALA A 179 22.49 -27.37 22.36
CA ALA A 179 21.37 -27.01 23.21
C ALA A 179 20.24 -28.05 23.12
N ILE A 180 19.85 -28.45 21.89
CA ILE A 180 18.83 -29.48 21.67
C ILE A 180 19.23 -30.82 22.29
N GLU A 181 20.48 -31.23 22.14
CA GLU A 181 21.00 -32.47 22.75
C GLU A 181 20.86 -32.43 24.28
N ARG A 182 21.30 -31.33 24.91
CA ARG A 182 21.23 -31.20 26.38
C ARG A 182 19.81 -31.10 26.91
N TYR A 183 18.92 -30.38 26.24
CA TYR A 183 17.50 -30.40 26.61
C TYR A 183 16.86 -31.77 26.42
N SER A 184 17.26 -32.52 25.39
CA SER A 184 16.74 -33.87 25.19
C SER A 184 17.20 -34.81 26.29
N HIS A 185 18.47 -34.70 26.70
CA HIS A 185 18.99 -35.44 27.85
C HIS A 185 18.28 -35.05 29.16
N ALA A 186 18.00 -33.77 29.38
CA ALA A 186 17.22 -33.30 30.53
C ALA A 186 15.81 -33.93 30.56
N ILE A 187 15.16 -34.05 29.41
CA ILE A 187 13.84 -34.68 29.27
C ILE A 187 13.90 -36.19 29.54
N GLU A 188 14.93 -36.90 29.06
CA GLU A 188 15.13 -38.34 29.35
C GLU A 188 15.24 -38.60 30.87
N LEU A 189 15.86 -37.66 31.59
CA LEU A 189 16.05 -37.74 33.03
C LEU A 189 14.79 -37.33 33.79
N ASN A 190 14.06 -36.31 33.32
CA ASN A 190 12.81 -35.84 33.90
C ASN A 190 11.78 -35.43 32.83
N LEU A 191 10.81 -36.32 32.60
CA LEU A 191 9.74 -36.14 31.60
C LEU A 191 8.68 -35.09 32.01
N ASN A 192 8.67 -34.63 33.26
CA ASN A 192 7.62 -33.75 33.78
C ASN A 192 8.07 -32.28 33.92
N ASN A 193 9.16 -31.88 33.25
CA ASN A 193 9.66 -30.50 33.29
C ASN A 193 9.18 -29.68 32.08
N ALA A 194 8.07 -28.95 32.25
CA ALA A 194 7.48 -28.10 31.21
C ALA A 194 8.42 -27.03 30.66
N ASP A 195 9.33 -26.50 31.48
CA ASP A 195 10.23 -25.41 31.09
C ASP A 195 11.32 -25.92 30.12
N VAL A 196 11.78 -27.17 30.28
CA VAL A 196 12.71 -27.81 29.34
C VAL A 196 12.07 -28.02 27.97
N TYR A 197 10.83 -28.53 27.92
CA TYR A 197 10.09 -28.66 26.67
C TYR A 197 9.88 -27.31 26.01
N ASN A 198 9.48 -26.27 26.76
CA ASN A 198 9.32 -24.93 26.19
C ASN A 198 10.65 -24.39 25.61
N ASN A 199 11.77 -24.52 26.32
CA ASN A 199 13.06 -24.01 25.85
C ASN A 199 13.61 -24.82 24.65
N ARG A 200 13.43 -26.15 24.64
CA ARG A 200 13.76 -26.97 23.46
C ARG A 200 12.89 -26.63 22.27
N GLY A 201 11.60 -26.36 22.49
CA GLY A 201 10.67 -25.89 21.47
C GLY A 201 11.10 -24.56 20.86
N VAL A 202 11.49 -23.57 21.68
CA VAL A 202 12.07 -22.30 21.19
C VAL A 202 13.34 -22.55 20.37
N THR A 203 14.20 -23.45 20.84
CA THR A 203 15.44 -23.81 20.12
C THR A 203 15.16 -24.47 18.77
N TYR A 204 14.11 -25.31 18.68
CA TYR A 204 13.64 -25.86 17.40
C TYR A 204 13.06 -24.79 16.47
N VAL A 205 12.40 -23.75 16.99
CA VAL A 205 11.95 -22.59 16.19
C VAL A 205 13.14 -21.86 15.57
N GLU A 206 14.22 -21.66 16.31
CA GLU A 206 15.46 -21.03 15.78
C GLU A 206 16.16 -21.93 14.76
N LYS A 207 16.12 -23.26 14.96
CA LYS A 207 16.59 -24.24 13.98
C LYS A 207 15.71 -24.32 12.71
N GLY A 208 14.50 -23.77 12.76
CA GLY A 208 13.50 -23.86 11.68
C GLY A 208 12.69 -25.17 11.66
N ASN A 209 12.84 -26.03 12.67
CA ASN A 209 12.05 -27.26 12.79
C ASN A 209 10.74 -26.99 13.55
N LEU A 210 9.77 -26.38 12.85
CA LEU A 210 8.54 -25.89 13.46
C LEU A 210 7.64 -27.02 13.99
N ASP A 211 7.65 -28.21 13.38
CA ASP A 211 6.80 -29.33 13.81
C ASP A 211 7.23 -29.86 15.18
N ARG A 212 8.53 -30.12 15.36
CA ARG A 212 9.05 -30.52 16.68
C ARG A 212 8.89 -29.44 17.73
N ALA A 213 9.03 -28.17 17.33
CA ALA A 213 8.77 -27.06 18.24
C ALA A 213 7.33 -27.09 18.75
N ILE A 214 6.34 -27.30 17.86
CA ILE A 214 4.92 -27.37 18.23
C ILE A 214 4.65 -28.58 19.13
N GLU A 215 5.24 -29.75 18.86
CA GLU A 215 5.12 -30.94 19.73
C GLU A 215 5.66 -30.67 21.14
N ASP A 216 6.83 -30.04 21.25
CA ASP A 216 7.42 -29.65 22.51
C ASP A 216 6.54 -28.63 23.25
N PHE A 217 6.00 -27.62 22.55
CA PHE A 217 5.08 -26.67 23.17
C PHE A 217 3.75 -27.30 23.59
N ASN A 218 3.22 -28.28 22.84
CA ASN A 218 2.04 -29.04 23.26
C ASN A 218 2.30 -29.73 24.59
N THR A 219 3.44 -30.42 24.70
CA THR A 219 3.83 -31.11 25.94
C THR A 219 4.04 -30.13 27.09
N ALA A 220 4.71 -29.00 26.85
CA ALA A 220 4.88 -27.94 27.86
C ALA A 220 3.54 -27.38 28.36
N ILE A 221 2.57 -27.17 27.46
CA ILE A 221 1.22 -26.70 27.79
C ILE A 221 0.45 -27.76 28.57
N ASP A 222 0.52 -29.04 28.17
CA ASP A 222 -0.17 -30.13 28.86
C ASP A 222 0.35 -30.33 30.29
N LEU A 223 1.66 -30.15 30.50
CA LEU A 223 2.30 -30.21 31.81
C LEU A 223 1.98 -28.98 32.68
N LYS A 224 2.12 -27.77 32.12
CA LYS A 224 1.94 -26.51 32.84
C LYS A 224 1.47 -25.39 31.88
N PRO A 225 0.14 -25.21 31.71
CA PRO A 225 -0.39 -24.15 30.86
C PRO A 225 0.07 -22.78 31.37
N ASN A 226 0.81 -22.04 30.55
CA ASN A 226 1.28 -20.71 30.91
C ASN A 226 1.34 -19.77 29.70
N TYR A 227 1.48 -18.47 29.98
CA TYR A 227 1.53 -17.42 28.96
C TYR A 227 2.65 -17.66 27.93
N ALA A 228 3.86 -18.00 28.38
CA ALA A 228 5.03 -18.14 27.53
C ALA A 228 4.88 -19.27 26.51
N ALA A 229 4.40 -20.43 26.94
CA ALA A 229 4.22 -21.60 26.09
C ALA A 229 3.16 -21.35 25.00
N TYR A 230 2.02 -20.74 25.34
CA TYR A 230 1.03 -20.33 24.34
C TYR A 230 1.59 -19.28 23.37
N ASN A 231 2.28 -18.25 23.87
CA ASN A 231 2.86 -17.22 23.01
C ASN A 231 3.93 -17.81 22.06
N ASN A 232 4.78 -18.72 22.53
CA ASN A 232 5.81 -19.36 21.73
C ASN A 232 5.23 -20.35 20.70
N ARG A 233 4.23 -21.15 21.07
CA ARG A 233 3.52 -22.01 20.12
C ARG A 233 2.80 -21.19 19.05
N GLY A 234 2.18 -20.08 19.44
CA GLY A 234 1.58 -19.12 18.51
C GLY A 234 2.60 -18.57 17.51
N ARG A 235 3.81 -18.22 17.96
CA ARG A 235 4.92 -17.78 17.08
C ARG A 235 5.37 -18.89 16.13
N ALA A 236 5.43 -20.13 16.58
CA ALA A 236 5.76 -21.27 15.72
C ALA A 236 4.70 -21.48 14.63
N TYR A 237 3.41 -21.41 14.97
CA TYR A 237 2.31 -21.47 14.01
C TYR A 237 2.34 -20.30 13.01
N ASP A 238 2.60 -19.06 13.46
CA ASP A 238 2.71 -17.90 12.57
C ASP A 238 3.89 -18.02 11.58
N LYS A 239 5.04 -18.51 12.04
CA LYS A 239 6.19 -18.84 11.15
C LYS A 239 5.85 -19.96 10.16
N LYS A 240 4.98 -20.90 10.53
CA LYS A 240 4.49 -21.98 9.65
C LYS A 240 3.42 -21.50 8.65
N GLY A 241 2.89 -20.28 8.82
CA GLY A 241 1.78 -19.74 8.04
C GLY A 241 0.39 -20.19 8.51
N ASP A 242 0.30 -20.92 9.64
CA ASP A 242 -0.97 -21.32 10.24
C ASP A 242 -1.49 -20.22 11.18
N PHE A 243 -1.99 -19.15 10.57
CA PHE A 243 -2.46 -17.98 11.32
C PHE A 243 -3.66 -18.27 12.23
N ASN A 244 -4.45 -19.31 11.93
CA ASN A 244 -5.62 -19.66 12.75
C ASN A 244 -5.21 -20.19 14.12
N HIS A 245 -4.28 -21.16 14.14
CA HIS A 245 -3.74 -21.68 15.40
C HIS A 245 -2.92 -20.62 16.13
N ALA A 246 -2.14 -19.82 15.39
CA ALA A 246 -1.40 -18.71 15.98
C ALA A 246 -2.31 -17.72 16.73
N ILE A 247 -3.39 -17.26 16.10
CA ILE A 247 -4.35 -16.33 16.72
C ILE A 247 -5.02 -16.95 17.95
N LYS A 248 -5.37 -18.24 17.90
CA LYS A 248 -5.97 -18.96 19.03
C LYS A 248 -5.03 -18.97 20.24
N ASP A 249 -3.76 -19.29 19.99
CA ASP A 249 -2.73 -19.34 21.03
C ASP A 249 -2.38 -17.95 21.58
N TYR A 250 -2.21 -16.94 20.71
CA TYR A 250 -2.01 -15.57 21.17
C TYR A 250 -3.19 -15.05 21.99
N THR A 251 -4.42 -15.44 21.65
CA THR A 251 -5.60 -15.06 22.43
C THR A 251 -5.59 -15.71 23.81
N LYS A 252 -5.16 -16.98 23.92
CA LYS A 252 -4.96 -17.63 25.22
C LYS A 252 -3.85 -16.96 26.02
N ALA A 253 -2.72 -16.66 25.39
CA ALA A 253 -1.63 -15.92 26.02
C ALA A 253 -2.09 -14.55 26.54
N ILE A 254 -2.79 -13.75 25.73
CA ILE A 254 -3.36 -12.46 26.16
C ILE A 254 -4.30 -12.61 27.35
N GLY A 255 -5.10 -13.68 27.40
CA GLY A 255 -5.97 -13.96 28.55
C GLY A 255 -5.20 -14.24 29.85
N LEU A 256 -3.98 -14.76 29.75
CA LEU A 256 -3.11 -15.05 30.89
C LEU A 256 -2.23 -13.85 31.29
N ASN A 257 -1.81 -13.03 30.33
CA ASN A 257 -1.06 -11.79 30.58
C ASN A 257 -1.57 -10.64 29.69
N PRO A 258 -2.60 -9.88 30.14
CA PRO A 258 -3.26 -8.86 29.32
C PRO A 258 -2.44 -7.60 29.04
N ASN A 259 -1.33 -7.39 29.75
CA ASN A 259 -0.50 -6.18 29.64
C ASN A 259 0.78 -6.39 28.83
N TYR A 260 0.99 -7.60 28.30
CA TYR A 260 2.16 -7.87 27.48
C TYR A 260 1.94 -7.44 26.03
N ALA A 261 2.48 -6.27 25.69
CA ALA A 261 2.25 -5.60 24.41
C ALA A 261 2.65 -6.46 23.20
N ASP A 262 3.75 -7.20 23.27
CA ASP A 262 4.28 -7.88 22.07
C ASP A 262 3.36 -9.02 21.59
N THR A 263 2.55 -9.63 22.47
CA THR A 263 1.56 -10.63 22.03
C THR A 263 0.42 -10.00 21.24
N TYR A 264 0.01 -8.78 21.58
CA TYR A 264 -0.93 -8.02 20.74
C TYR A 264 -0.28 -7.68 19.40
N THR A 265 1.00 -7.29 19.37
CA THR A 265 1.73 -7.08 18.10
C THR A 265 1.71 -8.35 17.25
N HIS A 266 2.07 -9.51 17.81
CA HIS A 266 2.09 -10.78 17.08
C HIS A 266 0.70 -11.17 16.57
N ARG A 267 -0.34 -11.05 17.39
CA ARG A 267 -1.72 -11.36 16.99
C ARG A 267 -2.24 -10.39 15.93
N GLY A 268 -1.94 -9.10 16.08
CA GLY A 268 -2.26 -8.07 15.11
C GLY A 268 -1.63 -8.33 13.74
N VAL A 269 -0.35 -8.72 13.71
CA VAL A 269 0.33 -9.13 12.47
C VAL A 269 -0.30 -10.38 11.86
N ALA A 270 -0.68 -11.37 12.66
CA ALA A 270 -1.37 -12.56 12.16
C ALA A 270 -2.76 -12.23 11.57
N TYR A 271 -3.52 -11.31 12.19
CA TYR A 271 -4.77 -10.79 11.64
C TYR A 271 -4.54 -10.04 10.32
N ASP A 272 -3.52 -9.18 10.25
CA ASP A 272 -3.15 -8.44 9.04
C ASP A 272 -2.81 -9.37 7.86
N LYS A 273 -2.01 -10.42 8.10
CA LYS A 273 -1.69 -11.45 7.09
C LYS A 273 -2.93 -12.24 6.63
N LYS A 274 -3.95 -12.38 7.48
CA LYS A 274 -5.25 -12.98 7.13
C LYS A 274 -6.20 -12.03 6.38
N GLY A 275 -5.88 -10.75 6.29
CA GLY A 275 -6.77 -9.73 5.75
C GLY A 275 -7.83 -9.22 6.74
N ASP A 276 -7.76 -9.60 8.02
CA ASP A 276 -8.67 -9.10 9.07
C ASP A 276 -8.11 -7.78 9.65
N TYR A 277 -8.15 -6.73 8.83
CA TYR A 277 -7.53 -5.44 9.17
C TYR A 277 -8.19 -4.79 10.38
N ASP A 278 -9.48 -5.00 10.61
CA ASP A 278 -10.20 -4.44 11.76
C ASP A 278 -9.66 -4.97 13.10
N ARG A 279 -9.42 -6.28 13.19
CA ARG A 279 -8.83 -6.86 14.41
C ARG A 279 -7.36 -6.52 14.54
N ALA A 280 -6.62 -6.46 13.44
CA ALA A 280 -5.22 -6.02 13.44
C ALA A 280 -5.08 -4.60 14.02
N ILE A 281 -5.88 -3.65 13.52
CA ILE A 281 -5.90 -2.26 13.97
C ILE A 281 -6.26 -2.17 15.46
N LYS A 282 -7.20 -2.98 15.96
CA LYS A 282 -7.55 -3.03 17.38
C LYS A 282 -6.38 -3.48 18.26
N ASP A 283 -5.67 -4.53 17.83
CA ASP A 283 -4.51 -5.02 18.56
C ASP A 283 -3.35 -4.00 18.55
N PHE A 284 -3.05 -3.38 17.41
CA PHE A 284 -2.02 -2.33 17.35
C PHE A 284 -2.39 -1.10 18.18
N ALA A 285 -3.67 -0.70 18.22
CA ALA A 285 -4.14 0.36 19.12
C ALA A 285 -3.93 0.00 20.59
N LYS A 286 -4.12 -1.27 20.97
CA LYS A 286 -3.82 -1.74 22.32
C LYS A 286 -2.33 -1.66 22.64
N VAL A 287 -1.45 -1.96 21.68
CA VAL A 287 0.00 -1.78 21.81
C VAL A 287 0.36 -0.31 22.03
N ILE A 288 -0.22 0.60 21.23
CA ILE A 288 -0.02 2.06 21.38
C ILE A 288 -0.43 2.53 22.79
N ASN A 289 -1.55 2.04 23.31
CA ASN A 289 -1.99 2.38 24.67
C ASN A 289 -1.05 1.85 25.76
N LEU A 290 -0.37 0.72 25.53
CA LEU A 290 0.56 0.11 26.49
C LEU A 290 1.98 0.72 26.38
N LYS A 291 2.40 1.10 25.16
CA LYS A 291 3.73 1.63 24.83
C LYS A 291 3.57 2.83 23.87
N PRO A 292 3.23 4.03 24.36
CA PRO A 292 2.94 5.19 23.52
C PRO A 292 4.13 5.75 22.72
N ASP A 293 5.35 5.39 23.12
CA ASP A 293 6.63 5.76 22.52
C ASP A 293 7.15 4.72 21.51
N TYR A 294 6.40 3.63 21.29
CA TYR A 294 6.82 2.57 20.38
C TYR A 294 6.42 2.87 18.93
N ALA A 295 7.34 3.49 18.16
CA ALA A 295 7.14 3.84 16.75
C ALA A 295 6.65 2.65 15.88
N GLY A 296 7.12 1.43 16.17
CA GLY A 296 6.71 0.22 15.43
C GLY A 296 5.20 -0.08 15.53
N ALA A 297 4.55 0.27 16.64
CA ALA A 297 3.11 0.08 16.79
C ALA A 297 2.31 1.02 15.88
N TYR A 298 2.71 2.29 15.81
CA TYR A 298 2.11 3.27 14.90
C TYR A 298 2.35 2.91 13.43
N TYR A 299 3.55 2.45 13.09
CA TYR A 299 3.83 1.94 11.74
C TYR A 299 2.92 0.77 11.36
N ASN A 300 2.77 -0.23 12.24
CA ASN A 300 1.91 -1.39 12.00
C ASN A 300 0.43 -0.99 11.91
N TYR A 301 -0.02 -0.08 12.78
CA TYR A 301 -1.35 0.50 12.73
C TYR A 301 -1.60 1.22 11.40
N GLY A 302 -0.65 2.06 10.97
CA GLY A 302 -0.71 2.79 9.71
C GLY A 302 -0.78 1.83 8.52
N SER A 303 0.12 0.84 8.47
CA SER A 303 0.16 -0.19 7.42
C SER A 303 -1.16 -0.97 7.29
N ALA A 304 -1.75 -1.43 8.40
CA ALA A 304 -3.05 -2.10 8.39
C ALA A 304 -4.18 -1.15 7.95
N SER A 305 -4.11 0.13 8.32
CA SER A 305 -5.08 1.15 7.90
C SER A 305 -5.01 1.42 6.38
N ILE A 306 -3.81 1.41 5.78
CA ILE A 306 -3.63 1.49 4.32
C ILE A 306 -4.36 0.35 3.62
N LYS A 307 -4.16 -0.90 4.08
CA LYS A 307 -4.78 -2.08 3.45
C LYS A 307 -6.31 -2.11 3.62
N LYS A 308 -6.82 -1.51 4.70
CA LYS A 308 -8.25 -1.29 4.91
C LYS A 308 -8.82 -0.17 4.01
N GLY A 309 -7.96 0.71 3.48
CA GLY A 309 -8.37 1.90 2.72
C GLY A 309 -8.63 3.15 3.59
N ASP A 310 -8.30 3.10 4.88
CA ASP A 310 -8.45 4.22 5.81
C ASP A 310 -7.19 5.10 5.78
N TYR A 311 -7.09 5.89 4.71
CA TYR A 311 -5.89 6.66 4.39
C TYR A 311 -5.61 7.79 5.39
N ASP A 312 -6.63 8.41 5.98
CA ASP A 312 -6.44 9.51 6.94
C ASP A 312 -5.88 9.00 8.27
N ARG A 313 -6.40 7.88 8.79
CA ARG A 313 -5.81 7.23 9.96
C ARG A 313 -4.41 6.70 9.70
N ALA A 314 -4.16 6.20 8.48
CA ALA A 314 -2.83 5.75 8.08
C ALA A 314 -1.80 6.89 8.14
N ILE A 315 -2.12 8.06 7.57
CA ILE A 315 -1.23 9.23 7.60
C ILE A 315 -0.93 9.66 9.04
N GLY A 316 -1.94 9.85 9.88
CA GLY A 316 -1.71 10.32 11.26
C GLY A 316 -0.85 9.35 12.09
N ALA A 317 -1.03 8.04 11.91
CA ALA A 317 -0.18 7.05 12.57
C ALA A 317 1.25 7.06 12.02
N LEU A 318 1.44 7.17 10.71
CA LEU A 318 2.77 7.20 10.10
C LEU A 318 3.52 8.50 10.44
N ASP A 319 2.81 9.64 10.56
CA ASP A 319 3.36 10.89 11.08
C ASP A 319 3.93 10.68 12.48
N THR A 320 3.13 10.11 13.38
CA THR A 320 3.58 9.82 14.76
C THR A 320 4.74 8.84 14.79
N ALA A 321 4.75 7.83 13.92
CA ALA A 321 5.86 6.88 13.81
C ALA A 321 7.17 7.56 13.39
N ILE A 322 7.09 8.54 12.47
CA ILE A 322 8.22 9.33 11.98
C ILE A 322 8.68 10.33 13.05
N ASP A 323 7.76 10.94 13.78
CA ASP A 323 8.08 11.87 14.88
C ASP A 323 8.84 11.15 16.02
N LEU A 324 8.42 9.92 16.35
CA LEU A 324 9.10 9.08 17.34
C LEU A 324 10.43 8.53 16.83
N LYS A 325 10.53 8.27 15.52
CA LYS A 325 11.71 7.69 14.88
C LYS A 325 11.95 8.33 13.51
N SER A 326 12.74 9.40 13.49
CA SER A 326 12.98 10.21 12.28
C SER A 326 13.70 9.48 11.15
N ASP A 327 14.42 8.39 11.45
CA ASP A 327 15.14 7.54 10.48
C ASP A 327 14.32 6.31 10.02
N TYR A 328 13.01 6.31 10.23
CA TYR A 328 12.13 5.19 9.87
C TYR A 328 11.76 5.18 8.38
N ALA A 329 12.69 4.75 7.52
CA ALA A 329 12.53 4.74 6.06
C ALA A 329 11.23 4.07 5.57
N ASP A 330 10.82 2.95 6.18
CA ASP A 330 9.60 2.23 5.78
C ASP A 330 8.32 3.04 6.07
N ALA A 331 8.32 3.86 7.12
CA ALA A 331 7.20 4.74 7.44
C ALA A 331 7.03 5.86 6.39
N TYR A 332 8.13 6.49 5.97
CA TYR A 332 8.12 7.44 4.85
C TYR A 332 7.62 6.79 3.55
N ASN A 333 8.11 5.59 3.21
CA ASN A 333 7.68 4.87 2.01
C ASN A 333 6.18 4.55 2.02
N ASN A 334 5.64 4.14 3.17
CA ASN A 334 4.21 3.87 3.32
C ASN A 334 3.38 5.16 3.31
N ARG A 335 3.86 6.25 3.91
CA ARG A 335 3.13 7.53 3.88
C ARG A 335 3.09 8.11 2.47
N ALA A 336 4.19 8.00 1.73
CA ALA A 336 4.28 8.39 0.33
C ALA A 336 3.29 7.62 -0.57
N SER A 337 3.10 6.32 -0.35
CA SER A 337 2.14 5.55 -1.14
C SER A 337 0.70 6.01 -0.89
N VAL A 338 0.35 6.35 0.35
CA VAL A 338 -0.94 6.96 0.68
C VAL A 338 -1.09 8.33 0.01
N TYR A 339 -0.04 9.14 -0.01
CA TYR A 339 -0.06 10.42 -0.71
C TYR A 339 -0.30 10.28 -2.22
N ILE A 340 0.24 9.24 -2.88
CA ILE A 340 -0.13 8.94 -4.28
C ILE A 340 -1.63 8.67 -4.40
N HIS A 341 -2.20 7.82 -3.52
CA HIS A 341 -3.62 7.50 -3.55
C HIS A 341 -4.52 8.72 -3.35
N LYS A 342 -4.09 9.69 -2.55
CA LYS A 342 -4.81 10.97 -2.34
C LYS A 342 -4.51 12.04 -3.41
N GLY A 343 -3.63 11.77 -4.38
CA GLY A 343 -3.23 12.72 -5.41
C GLY A 343 -2.20 13.78 -4.95
N TYR A 344 -1.64 13.64 -3.75
CA TYR A 344 -0.63 14.56 -3.19
C TYR A 344 0.78 14.20 -3.68
N TYR A 345 1.01 14.28 -4.98
CA TYR A 345 2.23 13.77 -5.62
C TYR A 345 3.52 14.45 -5.13
N ASP A 346 3.48 15.75 -4.81
CA ASP A 346 4.65 16.47 -4.28
C ASP A 346 5.10 15.92 -2.93
N ARG A 347 4.15 15.69 -2.00
CA ARG A 347 4.45 15.10 -0.69
C ARG A 347 4.94 13.66 -0.82
N ALA A 348 4.34 12.89 -1.75
CA ALA A 348 4.81 11.53 -2.03
C ALA A 348 6.28 11.51 -2.53
N ILE A 349 6.63 12.43 -3.43
CA ILE A 349 7.99 12.54 -3.97
C ILE A 349 8.99 12.93 -2.87
N GLU A 350 8.62 13.85 -1.96
CA GLU A 350 9.44 14.25 -0.82
C GLU A 350 9.69 13.05 0.11
N ASP A 351 8.64 12.36 0.54
CA ASP A 351 8.76 11.20 1.42
C ASP A 351 9.57 10.06 0.79
N TYR A 352 9.32 9.73 -0.49
CA TYR A 352 10.15 8.74 -1.18
C TYR A 352 11.61 9.18 -1.29
N SER A 353 11.87 10.47 -1.48
CA SER A 353 13.23 10.99 -1.52
C SER A 353 13.92 10.88 -0.17
N THR A 354 13.21 11.10 0.94
CA THR A 354 13.70 10.88 2.30
C THR A 354 13.93 9.39 2.57
N ALA A 355 12.99 8.53 2.21
CA ALA A 355 13.14 7.08 2.32
C ALA A 355 14.38 6.57 1.55
N ILE A 356 14.61 7.07 0.33
CA ILE A 356 15.82 6.75 -0.47
C ILE A 356 17.10 7.23 0.21
N LYS A 357 17.10 8.41 0.85
CA LYS A 357 18.29 8.90 1.58
C LYS A 357 18.63 8.02 2.79
N LEU A 358 17.60 7.55 3.51
CA LEU A 358 17.76 6.72 4.70
C LEU A 358 18.13 5.28 4.36
N LYS A 359 17.40 4.67 3.42
CA LYS A 359 17.57 3.27 3.00
C LYS A 359 17.22 3.12 1.52
N PRO A 360 18.20 3.30 0.61
CA PRO A 360 17.96 3.13 -0.81
C PRO A 360 17.49 1.69 -1.14
N SER A 361 16.39 1.55 -1.87
CA SER A 361 15.94 0.26 -2.41
C SER A 361 15.40 0.43 -3.84
N ILE A 362 15.42 -0.67 -4.60
CA ILE A 362 14.87 -0.71 -5.96
C ILE A 362 13.36 -0.36 -5.93
N GLU A 363 12.62 -0.86 -4.94
CA GLU A 363 11.18 -0.58 -4.83
C GLU A 363 10.91 0.91 -4.64
N VAL A 364 11.67 1.59 -3.76
CA VAL A 364 11.43 3.01 -3.47
C VAL A 364 11.75 3.90 -4.68
N TYR A 365 12.80 3.61 -5.44
CA TYR A 365 13.06 4.31 -6.71
C TYR A 365 11.92 4.10 -7.72
N ASN A 366 11.42 2.87 -7.86
CA ASN A 366 10.30 2.59 -8.76
C ASN A 366 9.03 3.34 -8.32
N HIS A 367 8.70 3.36 -7.03
CA HIS A 367 7.55 4.09 -6.51
C HIS A 367 7.67 5.61 -6.70
N ARG A 368 8.86 6.18 -6.50
CA ARG A 368 9.09 7.60 -6.79
C ARG A 368 8.97 7.91 -8.28
N GLY A 369 9.45 7.02 -9.14
CA GLY A 369 9.24 7.10 -10.59
C GLY A 369 7.76 7.13 -10.96
N ILE A 370 6.93 6.31 -10.30
CA ILE A 370 5.47 6.32 -10.47
C ILE A 370 4.88 7.66 -10.01
N ALA A 371 5.33 8.20 -8.85
CA ALA A 371 4.90 9.49 -8.33
C ALA A 371 5.19 10.64 -9.32
N TYR A 372 6.42 10.69 -9.85
CA TYR A 372 6.80 11.66 -10.88
C TYR A 372 5.95 11.53 -12.15
N GLY A 373 5.70 10.30 -12.60
CA GLY A 373 4.85 10.04 -13.77
C GLY A 373 3.41 10.51 -13.58
N LYS A 374 2.82 10.29 -12.40
CA LYS A 374 1.48 10.78 -12.06
C LYS A 374 1.41 12.31 -11.95
N LYS A 375 2.49 12.94 -11.49
CA LYS A 375 2.64 14.41 -11.48
C LYS A 375 2.80 15.01 -12.89
N GLY A 376 3.22 14.22 -13.88
CA GLY A 376 3.58 14.69 -15.23
C GLY A 376 5.06 15.05 -15.40
N ASP A 377 5.90 14.84 -14.38
CA ASP A 377 7.35 15.04 -14.45
C ASP A 377 8.03 13.79 -15.03
N TYR A 378 7.79 13.56 -16.33
CA TYR A 378 8.23 12.33 -17.00
C TYR A 378 9.75 12.20 -17.06
N ASP A 379 10.49 13.31 -17.11
CA ASP A 379 11.95 13.29 -17.13
C ASP A 379 12.54 12.70 -15.85
N ARG A 380 12.06 13.14 -14.68
CA ARG A 380 12.51 12.56 -13.41
C ARG A 380 12.04 11.13 -13.21
N ALA A 381 10.84 10.79 -13.69
CA ALA A 381 10.36 9.41 -13.69
C ALA A 381 11.32 8.49 -14.49
N ILE A 382 11.73 8.90 -15.68
CA ILE A 382 12.66 8.16 -16.53
C ILE A 382 14.03 8.00 -15.85
N ILE A 383 14.52 9.01 -15.13
CA ILE A 383 15.77 8.91 -14.35
C ILE A 383 15.70 7.82 -13.29
N ASP A 384 14.61 7.78 -12.52
CA ASP A 384 14.42 6.76 -11.48
C ASP A 384 14.27 5.36 -12.10
N TYR A 385 13.50 5.21 -13.18
CA TYR A 385 13.40 3.93 -13.88
C TYR A 385 14.72 3.48 -14.51
N ASN A 386 15.55 4.41 -15.00
CA ASN A 386 16.89 4.09 -15.47
C ASN A 386 17.77 3.52 -14.35
N LYS A 387 17.64 4.05 -13.13
CA LYS A 387 18.36 3.53 -11.95
C LYS A 387 17.89 2.12 -11.61
N VAL A 388 16.57 1.91 -11.56
CA VAL A 388 15.93 0.62 -11.29
C VAL A 388 16.37 -0.45 -12.32
N ILE A 389 16.29 -0.15 -13.62
CA ILE A 389 16.68 -1.07 -14.69
C ILE A 389 18.17 -1.39 -14.65
N ARG A 390 19.04 -0.45 -14.27
CA ARG A 390 20.47 -0.74 -14.10
C ARG A 390 20.74 -1.76 -12.98
N LEU A 391 19.94 -1.72 -11.91
CA LEU A 391 20.06 -2.60 -10.75
C LEU A 391 19.42 -3.97 -11.00
N LYS A 392 18.28 -4.02 -11.70
CA LYS A 392 17.57 -5.26 -12.06
C LYS A 392 17.08 -5.21 -13.51
N ARG A 393 17.81 -5.89 -14.40
CA ARG A 393 17.66 -5.82 -15.87
C ARG A 393 16.66 -6.82 -16.47
N ASP A 394 16.20 -7.76 -15.68
CA ASP A 394 15.38 -8.91 -16.08
C ASP A 394 13.91 -8.77 -15.69
N ASP A 395 13.53 -7.65 -15.06
CA ASP A 395 12.15 -7.39 -14.66
C ASP A 395 11.40 -6.60 -15.74
N ALA A 396 10.44 -7.27 -16.40
CA ALA A 396 9.64 -6.67 -17.46
C ALA A 396 8.81 -5.46 -16.98
N GLY A 397 8.43 -5.42 -15.70
CA GLY A 397 7.61 -4.35 -15.13
C GLY A 397 8.28 -2.99 -15.23
N TYR A 398 9.59 -2.92 -15.02
CA TYR A 398 10.33 -1.65 -15.05
C TYR A 398 10.46 -1.07 -16.45
N TYR A 399 10.65 -1.93 -17.46
CA TYR A 399 10.63 -1.49 -18.86
C TYR A 399 9.24 -1.00 -19.25
N ASN A 400 8.17 -1.71 -18.85
CA ASN A 400 6.80 -1.25 -19.09
C ASN A 400 6.54 0.13 -18.45
N ASN A 401 6.94 0.34 -17.20
CA ASN A 401 6.74 1.62 -16.51
C ASN A 401 7.53 2.78 -17.17
N ARG A 402 8.77 2.53 -17.59
CA ARG A 402 9.55 3.53 -18.32
C ARG A 402 8.98 3.80 -19.72
N GLY A 403 8.47 2.77 -20.39
CA GLY A 403 7.76 2.89 -21.66
C GLY A 403 6.53 3.78 -21.55
N ILE A 404 5.72 3.63 -20.49
CA ILE A 404 4.57 4.51 -20.19
C ILE A 404 5.04 5.97 -19.99
N ALA A 405 6.15 6.19 -19.27
CA ALA A 405 6.69 7.53 -19.08
C ALA A 405 7.17 8.17 -20.40
N TYR A 406 7.85 7.42 -21.26
CA TYR A 406 8.22 7.90 -22.60
C TYR A 406 6.99 8.21 -23.47
N LYS A 407 5.98 7.33 -23.44
CA LYS A 407 4.72 7.53 -24.17
C LYS A 407 4.04 8.84 -23.77
N ASN A 408 3.88 9.06 -22.46
CA ASN A 408 3.23 10.28 -21.95
C ASN A 408 4.05 11.55 -22.20
N LYS A 409 5.37 11.42 -22.36
CA LYS A 409 6.25 12.50 -22.82
C LYS A 409 6.12 12.78 -24.34
N GLY A 410 5.49 11.89 -25.10
CA GLY A 410 5.40 11.95 -26.57
C GLY A 410 6.59 11.31 -27.30
N ASP A 411 7.53 10.67 -26.59
CA ASP A 411 8.67 9.95 -27.18
C ASP A 411 8.25 8.51 -27.52
N PHE A 412 7.40 8.39 -28.55
CA PHE A 412 6.76 7.12 -28.89
C PHE A 412 7.74 6.03 -29.33
N ASP A 413 8.84 6.37 -29.98
CA ASP A 413 9.82 5.38 -30.45
C ASP A 413 10.59 4.74 -29.28
N ARG A 414 10.97 5.52 -28.26
CA ARG A 414 11.58 4.95 -27.04
C ARG A 414 10.56 4.18 -26.21
N ALA A 415 9.31 4.62 -26.18
CA ALA A 415 8.23 3.87 -25.53
C ALA A 415 8.06 2.48 -26.16
N ILE A 416 7.96 2.40 -27.50
CA ILE A 416 7.86 1.12 -28.23
C ILE A 416 9.08 0.23 -27.96
N LYS A 417 10.30 0.79 -27.94
CA LYS A 417 11.52 0.03 -27.63
C LYS A 417 11.47 -0.59 -26.23
N ASP A 418 10.97 0.14 -25.24
CA ASP A 418 10.83 -0.38 -23.88
C ASP A 418 9.72 -1.43 -23.77
N PHE A 419 8.58 -1.23 -24.42
CA PHE A 419 7.54 -2.27 -24.45
C PHE A 419 8.00 -3.54 -25.17
N ASN A 420 8.77 -3.41 -26.27
CA ASN A 420 9.41 -4.57 -26.91
C ASN A 420 10.27 -5.34 -25.92
N ARG A 421 11.10 -4.63 -25.14
CA ARG A 421 11.96 -5.27 -24.15
C ARG A 421 11.15 -5.93 -23.02
N ALA A 422 10.06 -5.30 -22.57
CA ALA A 422 9.16 -5.90 -21.59
C ALA A 422 8.54 -7.21 -22.11
N ILE A 423 8.10 -7.23 -23.37
CA ILE A 423 7.51 -8.40 -24.04
C ILE A 423 8.55 -9.50 -24.28
N GLU A 424 9.79 -9.15 -24.62
CA GLU A 424 10.90 -10.12 -24.76
C GLU A 424 11.18 -10.84 -23.44
N LEU A 425 11.17 -10.11 -22.32
CA LEU A 425 11.38 -10.65 -20.98
C LEU A 425 10.18 -11.46 -20.49
N LYS A 426 8.96 -11.01 -20.80
CA LYS A 426 7.71 -11.64 -20.39
C LYS A 426 6.72 -11.68 -21.56
N ARG A 427 6.69 -12.82 -22.27
CA ARG A 427 5.88 -13.00 -23.49
C ARG A 427 4.36 -13.02 -23.25
N ASP A 428 3.93 -13.29 -22.03
CA ASP A 428 2.53 -13.29 -21.60
C ASP A 428 2.11 -11.99 -20.90
N TYR A 429 2.87 -10.89 -21.11
CA TYR A 429 2.57 -9.60 -20.49
C TYR A 429 1.53 -8.80 -21.28
N ALA A 430 0.25 -9.09 -21.04
CA ALA A 430 -0.87 -8.46 -21.75
C ALA A 430 -0.84 -6.92 -21.68
N ASP A 431 -0.50 -6.33 -20.52
CA ASP A 431 -0.41 -4.87 -20.37
C ASP A 431 0.65 -4.24 -21.28
N ALA A 432 1.81 -4.89 -21.45
CA ALA A 432 2.86 -4.38 -22.31
C ALA A 432 2.44 -4.38 -23.80
N TYR A 433 1.69 -5.40 -24.24
CA TYR A 433 1.07 -5.41 -25.56
C TYR A 433 0.04 -4.29 -25.69
N ASN A 434 -0.88 -4.14 -24.72
CA ASN A 434 -1.89 -3.09 -24.76
C ASN A 434 -1.26 -1.68 -24.79
N ASN A 435 -0.23 -1.44 -23.98
CA ASN A 435 0.49 -0.16 -23.93
C ASN A 435 1.26 0.13 -25.23
N ARG A 436 1.88 -0.89 -25.85
CA ARG A 436 2.53 -0.76 -27.15
C ARG A 436 1.50 -0.50 -28.25
N GLY A 437 0.36 -1.20 -28.24
CA GLY A 437 -0.75 -0.98 -29.15
C GLY A 437 -1.31 0.44 -29.06
N ASN A 438 -1.53 0.94 -27.84
CA ASN A 438 -1.91 2.33 -27.60
C ASN A 438 -0.88 3.31 -28.15
N THR A 439 0.41 3.00 -28.02
CA THR A 439 1.49 3.85 -28.55
C THR A 439 1.51 3.85 -30.09
N TYR A 440 1.26 2.70 -30.74
CA TYR A 440 1.10 2.64 -32.19
C TYR A 440 -0.14 3.42 -32.66
N LYS A 441 -1.26 3.33 -31.93
CA LYS A 441 -2.48 4.11 -32.20
C LYS A 441 -2.19 5.62 -32.16
N ASP A 442 -1.47 6.08 -31.13
CA ASP A 442 -1.10 7.50 -30.98
C ASP A 442 -0.14 7.98 -32.09
N LYS A 443 0.62 7.07 -32.72
CA LYS A 443 1.42 7.33 -33.93
C LYS A 443 0.62 7.25 -35.25
N GLY A 444 -0.65 6.86 -35.21
CA GLY A 444 -1.47 6.58 -36.40
C GLY A 444 -1.17 5.23 -37.08
N GLU A 445 -0.39 4.34 -36.45
CA GLU A 445 -0.05 3.01 -36.96
C GLU A 445 -1.13 1.97 -36.56
N TYR A 446 -2.38 2.19 -37.00
CA TYR A 446 -3.56 1.45 -36.53
C TYR A 446 -3.50 -0.07 -36.72
N ASP A 447 -2.90 -0.58 -37.81
CA ASP A 447 -2.78 -2.03 -38.04
C ASP A 447 -1.89 -2.71 -37.00
N ARG A 448 -0.80 -2.06 -36.59
CA ARG A 448 0.06 -2.57 -35.52
C ARG A 448 -0.63 -2.49 -34.17
N ALA A 449 -1.38 -1.41 -33.92
CA ALA A 449 -2.21 -1.27 -32.73
C ALA A 449 -3.22 -2.42 -32.61
N ILE A 450 -3.97 -2.71 -33.68
CA ILE A 450 -4.93 -3.81 -33.73
C ILE A 450 -4.26 -5.16 -33.46
N GLY A 451 -3.09 -5.43 -34.04
CA GLY A 451 -2.32 -6.65 -33.80
C GLY A 451 -1.94 -6.82 -32.32
N ASP A 452 -1.47 -5.75 -31.68
CA ASP A 452 -1.07 -5.76 -30.27
C ASP A 452 -2.25 -5.89 -29.31
N HIS A 453 -3.35 -5.14 -29.54
CA HIS A 453 -4.56 -5.29 -28.73
C HIS A 453 -5.15 -6.70 -28.88
N THR A 454 -5.12 -7.28 -30.09
CA THR A 454 -5.53 -8.68 -30.31
C THR A 454 -4.66 -9.64 -29.50
N LYS A 455 -3.36 -9.42 -29.43
CA LYS A 455 -2.47 -10.25 -28.60
C LYS A 455 -2.76 -10.10 -27.12
N ALA A 456 -3.02 -8.88 -26.63
CA ALA A 456 -3.41 -8.63 -25.25
C ALA A 456 -4.72 -9.35 -24.88
N ILE A 457 -5.75 -9.27 -25.75
CA ILE A 457 -7.03 -9.97 -25.59
C ILE A 457 -6.85 -11.49 -25.57
N ASN A 458 -6.02 -12.04 -26.45
CA ASN A 458 -5.76 -13.48 -26.48
C ASN A 458 -5.05 -13.99 -25.21
N LEU A 459 -4.20 -13.15 -24.59
CA LEU A 459 -3.55 -13.45 -23.33
C LEU A 459 -4.48 -13.27 -22.13
N THR A 460 -5.40 -12.31 -22.21
CA THR A 460 -6.36 -11.99 -21.13
C THR A 460 -7.74 -11.71 -21.75
N PRO A 461 -8.60 -12.73 -21.91
CA PRO A 461 -9.90 -12.58 -22.57
C PRO A 461 -10.90 -11.64 -21.88
N GLY A 462 -10.64 -11.27 -20.62
CA GLY A 462 -11.42 -10.27 -19.87
C GLY A 462 -10.84 -8.85 -19.92
N TYR A 463 -9.86 -8.57 -20.79
CA TYR A 463 -9.18 -7.27 -20.82
C TYR A 463 -10.03 -6.21 -21.53
N VAL A 464 -10.92 -5.59 -20.77
CA VAL A 464 -11.89 -4.57 -21.23
C VAL A 464 -11.22 -3.45 -22.03
N ASP A 465 -10.17 -2.82 -21.49
CA ASP A 465 -9.50 -1.70 -22.16
C ASP A 465 -8.89 -2.09 -23.53
N ALA A 466 -8.45 -3.34 -23.69
CA ALA A 466 -7.89 -3.80 -24.96
C ALA A 466 -8.98 -3.96 -26.04
N TYR A 467 -10.18 -4.42 -25.67
CA TYR A 467 -11.33 -4.43 -26.58
C TYR A 467 -11.73 -3.01 -26.97
N TYR A 468 -11.84 -2.10 -26.01
CA TYR A 468 -12.18 -0.70 -26.29
C TYR A 468 -11.17 -0.05 -27.26
N ASN A 469 -9.87 -0.17 -26.97
CA ASN A 469 -8.83 0.42 -27.81
C ASN A 469 -8.76 -0.20 -29.21
N ARG A 470 -9.01 -1.50 -29.34
CA ARG A 470 -9.07 -2.16 -30.65
C ARG A 470 -10.32 -1.74 -31.43
N GLY A 471 -11.47 -1.62 -30.77
CA GLY A 471 -12.71 -1.12 -31.37
C GLY A 471 -12.56 0.31 -31.91
N LEU A 472 -11.94 1.20 -31.13
CA LEU A 472 -11.59 2.54 -31.60
C LEU A 472 -10.66 2.52 -32.82
N ALA A 473 -9.63 1.67 -32.81
CA ALA A 473 -8.72 1.53 -33.95
C ALA A 473 -9.41 0.99 -35.21
N TYR A 474 -10.35 0.05 -35.07
CA TYR A 474 -11.21 -0.41 -36.17
C TYR A 474 -12.11 0.71 -36.69
N GLY A 475 -12.74 1.48 -35.80
CA GLY A 475 -13.59 2.62 -36.16
C GLY A 475 -12.85 3.68 -36.98
N VAL A 476 -11.63 4.05 -36.59
CA VAL A 476 -10.80 5.00 -37.37
C VAL A 476 -10.44 4.43 -38.75
N LYS A 477 -10.29 3.10 -38.86
CA LYS A 477 -10.07 2.43 -40.14
C LYS A 477 -11.34 2.25 -40.98
N GLY A 478 -12.51 2.61 -40.46
CA GLY A 478 -13.81 2.40 -41.10
C GLY A 478 -14.33 0.96 -41.03
N ASP A 479 -13.72 0.09 -40.23
CA ASP A 479 -14.16 -1.30 -40.02
C ASP A 479 -15.17 -1.35 -38.87
N TYR A 480 -16.32 -0.72 -39.09
CA TYR A 480 -17.32 -0.49 -38.03
C TYR A 480 -17.95 -1.79 -37.52
N ASP A 481 -18.10 -2.82 -38.36
CA ASP A 481 -18.62 -4.13 -37.94
C ASP A 481 -17.75 -4.76 -36.85
N ARG A 482 -16.41 -4.73 -37.02
CA ARG A 482 -15.50 -5.26 -36.00
C ARG A 482 -15.44 -4.36 -34.77
N ALA A 483 -15.57 -3.05 -34.94
CA ALA A 483 -15.68 -2.13 -33.81
C ALA A 483 -16.93 -2.44 -32.95
N ILE A 484 -18.08 -2.69 -33.58
CA ILE A 484 -19.33 -3.09 -32.90
C ILE A 484 -19.16 -4.39 -32.12
N VAL A 485 -18.47 -5.39 -32.69
CA VAL A 485 -18.17 -6.65 -31.99
C VAL A 485 -17.33 -6.40 -30.73
N ASP A 486 -16.28 -5.58 -30.83
CA ASP A 486 -15.41 -5.28 -29.70
C ASP A 486 -16.11 -4.46 -28.60
N PHE A 487 -16.90 -3.44 -28.98
CA PHE A 487 -17.68 -2.68 -28.01
C PHE A 487 -18.78 -3.52 -27.36
N THR A 488 -19.41 -4.43 -28.10
CA THR A 488 -20.37 -5.39 -27.52
C THR A 488 -19.69 -6.28 -26.49
N LYS A 489 -18.48 -6.78 -26.80
CA LYS A 489 -17.73 -7.59 -25.85
C LYS A 489 -17.32 -6.82 -24.60
N MET A 490 -16.97 -5.54 -24.73
CA MET A 490 -16.74 -4.64 -23.60
C MET A 490 -17.99 -4.49 -22.73
N ILE A 491 -19.15 -4.26 -23.33
CA ILE A 491 -20.44 -4.12 -22.63
C ILE A 491 -20.79 -5.42 -21.89
N ASP A 492 -20.58 -6.59 -22.51
CA ASP A 492 -20.80 -7.89 -21.87
C ASP A 492 -19.90 -8.12 -20.64
N LEU A 493 -18.66 -7.63 -20.70
CA LEU A 493 -17.70 -7.74 -19.58
C LEU A 493 -17.94 -6.68 -18.49
N LYS A 494 -18.46 -5.50 -18.86
CA LYS A 494 -18.73 -4.36 -17.97
C LYS A 494 -20.00 -3.64 -18.42
N SER A 495 -21.14 -4.06 -17.88
CA SER A 495 -22.47 -3.64 -18.33
C SER A 495 -22.85 -2.16 -18.11
N ASN A 496 -22.03 -1.40 -17.37
CA ASN A 496 -22.36 -0.05 -16.89
C ASN A 496 -21.36 0.99 -17.40
N ASP A 497 -20.99 0.90 -18.67
CA ASP A 497 -20.06 1.85 -19.29
C ASP A 497 -20.76 2.71 -20.35
N ALA A 498 -21.06 3.96 -19.99
CA ALA A 498 -21.74 4.89 -20.89
C ALA A 498 -20.91 5.21 -22.15
N GLU A 499 -19.57 5.22 -22.03
CA GLU A 499 -18.67 5.51 -23.15
C GLU A 499 -18.67 4.38 -24.17
N ALA A 500 -18.78 3.12 -23.71
CA ALA A 500 -18.91 1.96 -24.59
C ALA A 500 -20.20 1.99 -25.41
N HIS A 501 -21.33 2.31 -24.77
CA HIS A 501 -22.61 2.47 -25.47
C HIS A 501 -22.58 3.62 -26.47
N ASN A 502 -22.03 4.79 -26.10
CA ASN A 502 -21.90 5.92 -27.03
C ASN A 502 -20.99 5.56 -28.22
N SER A 503 -19.87 4.89 -27.98
CA SER A 503 -18.95 4.45 -29.05
C SER A 503 -19.59 3.43 -29.99
N ARG A 504 -20.35 2.46 -29.46
CA ARG A 504 -21.08 1.49 -30.30
C ARG A 504 -22.23 2.14 -31.06
N GLY A 505 -22.96 3.07 -30.43
CA GLY A 505 -23.99 3.88 -31.09
C GLY A 505 -23.42 4.71 -32.24
N GLY A 506 -22.23 5.29 -32.07
CA GLY A 506 -21.50 5.98 -33.13
C GLY A 506 -21.11 5.06 -34.28
N ALA A 507 -20.69 3.83 -34.00
CA ALA A 507 -20.41 2.84 -35.04
C ALA A 507 -21.68 2.40 -35.79
N TYR A 508 -22.81 2.18 -35.09
CA TYR A 508 -24.11 1.92 -35.71
C TYR A 508 -24.58 3.07 -36.60
N TYR A 509 -24.40 4.32 -36.14
CA TYR A 509 -24.70 5.51 -36.92
C TYR A 509 -23.94 5.53 -38.26
N LEU A 510 -22.66 5.13 -38.24
CA LEU A 510 -21.80 5.13 -39.44
C LEU A 510 -22.11 4.01 -40.44
N ILE A 511 -22.80 2.94 -40.02
CA ILE A 511 -23.34 1.90 -40.90
C ILE A 511 -24.84 2.07 -41.18
N GLU A 512 -25.38 3.25 -40.88
CA GLU A 512 -26.78 3.66 -41.12
C GLU A 512 -27.84 2.84 -40.34
N GLU A 513 -27.42 2.13 -39.30
CA GLU A 513 -28.29 1.39 -38.38
C GLU A 513 -28.85 2.33 -37.29
N TYR A 514 -29.63 3.34 -37.71
CA TYR A 514 -30.03 4.47 -36.86
C TYR A 514 -30.86 4.07 -35.64
N ASP A 515 -31.72 3.05 -35.73
CA ASP A 515 -32.50 2.58 -34.58
C ASP A 515 -31.60 1.98 -33.49
N SER A 516 -30.60 1.19 -33.90
CA SER A 516 -29.59 0.63 -32.99
C SER A 516 -28.74 1.73 -32.36
N ALA A 517 -28.36 2.74 -33.16
CA ALA A 517 -27.63 3.91 -32.67
C ALA A 517 -28.43 4.69 -31.61
N VAL A 518 -29.71 5.01 -31.87
CA VAL A 518 -30.59 5.69 -30.90
C VAL A 518 -30.73 4.88 -29.62
N ALA A 519 -30.90 3.56 -29.70
CA ALA A 519 -31.00 2.69 -28.53
C ALA A 519 -29.73 2.75 -27.67
N ASP A 520 -28.55 2.67 -28.30
CA ASP A 520 -27.27 2.74 -27.60
C ASP A 520 -26.99 4.13 -27.00
N PHE A 521 -27.25 5.22 -27.73
CA PHE A 521 -27.10 6.57 -27.16
C PHE A 521 -28.08 6.79 -26.00
N THR A 522 -29.30 6.27 -26.09
CA THR A 522 -30.27 6.31 -24.99
C THR A 522 -29.74 5.58 -23.77
N ARG A 523 -29.15 4.39 -23.97
CA ARG A 523 -28.55 3.64 -22.87
C ARG A 523 -27.34 4.37 -22.26
N ALA A 524 -26.51 5.01 -23.08
CA ALA A 524 -25.41 5.85 -22.60
C ALA A 524 -25.91 7.01 -21.71
N ILE A 525 -27.01 7.66 -22.10
CA ILE A 525 -27.65 8.75 -21.35
C ILE A 525 -28.28 8.24 -20.05
N GLU A 526 -28.92 7.07 -20.03
CA GLU A 526 -29.46 6.46 -18.82
C GLU A 526 -28.35 6.16 -17.79
N LEU A 527 -27.18 5.73 -18.25
CA LEU A 527 -26.02 5.44 -17.42
C LEU A 527 -25.30 6.72 -16.96
N ASN A 528 -25.27 7.75 -17.81
CA ASN A 528 -24.69 9.06 -17.51
C ASN A 528 -25.59 10.19 -18.03
N PRO A 529 -26.51 10.72 -17.18
CA PRO A 529 -27.43 11.79 -17.57
C PRO A 529 -26.78 13.15 -17.89
N ASP A 530 -25.48 13.31 -17.58
CA ASP A 530 -24.71 14.53 -17.85
C ASP A 530 -23.81 14.38 -19.10
N TYR A 531 -24.01 13.32 -19.90
CA TYR A 531 -23.20 13.05 -21.08
C TYR A 531 -23.63 13.87 -22.32
N ALA A 532 -23.22 15.14 -22.37
CA ALA A 532 -23.58 16.08 -23.44
C ALA A 532 -23.33 15.55 -24.86
N GLU A 533 -22.24 14.82 -25.08
CA GLU A 533 -21.90 14.24 -26.39
C GLU A 533 -22.92 13.18 -26.83
N ALA A 534 -23.37 12.30 -25.92
CA ALA A 534 -24.38 11.29 -26.24
C ALA A 534 -25.73 11.91 -26.63
N TYR A 535 -26.14 12.99 -25.97
CA TYR A 535 -27.31 13.79 -26.38
C TYR A 535 -27.11 14.38 -27.78
N ASN A 536 -25.96 15.02 -28.04
CA ASN A 536 -25.69 15.55 -29.37
C ASN A 536 -25.73 14.45 -30.45
N ASN A 537 -25.08 13.30 -30.22
CA ASN A 537 -25.03 12.21 -31.17
C ASN A 537 -26.41 11.60 -31.45
N ARG A 538 -27.23 11.41 -30.40
CA ARG A 538 -28.62 10.98 -30.55
C ARG A 538 -29.45 12.01 -31.30
N GLY A 539 -29.28 13.30 -31.02
CA GLY A 539 -29.93 14.38 -31.75
C GLY A 539 -29.56 14.41 -33.24
N VAL A 540 -28.29 14.19 -33.59
CA VAL A 540 -27.88 14.05 -35.00
C VAL A 540 -28.56 12.85 -35.65
N THR A 541 -28.64 11.73 -34.94
CA THR A 541 -29.30 10.51 -35.44
C THR A 541 -30.80 10.73 -35.64
N TYR A 542 -31.47 11.45 -34.73
CA TYR A 542 -32.88 11.83 -34.91
C TYR A 542 -33.10 12.73 -36.13
N CYS A 543 -32.18 13.65 -36.45
CA CYS A 543 -32.28 14.43 -37.69
C CYS A 543 -32.27 13.56 -38.95
N LEU A 544 -31.47 12.47 -38.98
CA LEU A 544 -31.45 11.54 -40.11
C LEU A 544 -32.70 10.67 -40.19
N LYS A 545 -33.37 10.46 -39.05
CA LYS A 545 -34.68 9.82 -38.96
C LYS A 545 -35.85 10.79 -39.19
N GLU A 546 -35.56 12.05 -39.52
CA GLU A 546 -36.56 13.14 -39.68
C GLU A 546 -37.37 13.44 -38.40
N GLU A 547 -36.90 13.00 -37.24
CA GLU A 547 -37.50 13.24 -35.92
C GLU A 547 -36.99 14.57 -35.31
N TYR A 548 -37.25 15.69 -35.98
CA TYR A 548 -36.63 16.98 -35.66
C TYR A 548 -36.97 17.54 -34.27
N ASP A 549 -38.15 17.24 -33.73
CA ASP A 549 -38.53 17.65 -32.37
C ASP A 549 -37.68 16.97 -31.30
N SER A 550 -37.47 15.65 -31.44
CA SER A 550 -36.56 14.87 -30.59
C SER A 550 -35.13 15.39 -30.71
N ALA A 551 -34.68 15.69 -31.93
CA ALA A 551 -33.35 16.23 -32.18
C ALA A 551 -33.12 17.58 -31.48
N VAL A 552 -34.08 18.52 -31.61
CA VAL A 552 -33.99 19.84 -30.95
C VAL A 552 -33.97 19.72 -29.43
N ALA A 553 -34.76 18.81 -28.86
CA ALA A 553 -34.76 18.55 -27.42
C ALA A 553 -33.38 18.05 -26.95
N ASP A 554 -32.81 17.09 -27.66
CA ASP A 554 -31.50 16.52 -27.35
C ASP A 554 -30.36 17.54 -27.49
N PHE A 555 -30.32 18.33 -28.57
CA PHE A 555 -29.31 19.39 -28.69
C PHE A 555 -29.47 20.46 -27.61
N THR A 556 -30.70 20.78 -27.21
CA THR A 556 -30.94 21.71 -26.10
C THR A 556 -30.38 21.18 -24.81
N ARG A 557 -30.59 19.89 -24.52
CA ARG A 557 -30.02 19.25 -23.34
C ARG A 557 -28.49 19.20 -23.39
N ALA A 558 -27.90 18.91 -24.55
CA ALA A 558 -26.44 18.94 -24.75
C ALA A 558 -25.84 20.33 -24.45
N ILE A 559 -26.54 21.40 -24.86
CA ILE A 559 -26.14 22.80 -24.61
C ILE A 559 -26.31 23.19 -23.14
N GLU A 560 -27.38 22.74 -22.47
CA GLU A 560 -27.57 22.96 -21.03
C GLU A 560 -26.46 22.33 -20.20
N LEU A 561 -26.03 21.12 -20.58
CA LEU A 561 -24.95 20.39 -19.93
C LEU A 561 -23.56 20.97 -20.25
N ASN A 562 -23.37 21.41 -21.50
CA ASN A 562 -22.13 22.05 -21.95
C ASN A 562 -22.44 23.32 -22.76
N PRO A 563 -22.49 24.50 -22.10
CA PRO A 563 -22.76 25.77 -22.76
C PRO A 563 -21.73 26.21 -23.80
N ASP A 564 -20.54 25.60 -23.81
CA ASP A 564 -19.46 25.88 -24.78
C ASP A 564 -19.46 24.90 -25.96
N TYR A 565 -20.49 24.03 -26.07
CA TYR A 565 -20.55 23.01 -27.11
C TYR A 565 -20.98 23.58 -28.47
N ALA A 566 -20.06 24.26 -29.15
CA ALA A 566 -20.31 24.94 -30.43
C ALA A 566 -21.02 24.07 -31.49
N ILE A 567 -20.66 22.79 -31.57
CA ILE A 567 -21.26 21.83 -32.52
C ILE A 567 -22.74 21.61 -32.23
N ALA A 568 -23.14 21.49 -30.95
CA ALA A 568 -24.53 21.29 -30.57
C ALA A 568 -25.41 22.51 -30.92
N TYR A 569 -24.89 23.74 -30.77
CA TYR A 569 -25.58 24.95 -31.26
C TYR A 569 -25.76 24.93 -32.77
N ASN A 570 -24.71 24.63 -33.53
CA ASN A 570 -24.82 24.52 -34.98
C ASN A 570 -25.86 23.46 -35.39
N ASN A 571 -25.83 22.30 -34.75
CA ASN A 571 -26.74 21.20 -35.05
C ASN A 571 -28.19 21.55 -34.70
N ARG A 572 -28.44 22.22 -33.57
CA ARG A 572 -29.78 22.71 -33.19
C ARG A 572 -30.30 23.77 -34.15
N GLY A 573 -29.44 24.71 -34.55
CA GLY A 573 -29.79 25.73 -35.55
C GLY A 573 -30.21 25.08 -36.87
N ARG A 574 -29.46 24.08 -37.34
CA ARG A 574 -29.80 23.30 -38.54
C ARG A 574 -31.12 22.55 -38.38
N ALA A 575 -31.34 21.90 -37.24
CA ALA A 575 -32.60 21.20 -36.97
C ALA A 575 -33.81 22.15 -36.98
N TYR A 576 -33.70 23.36 -36.42
CA TYR A 576 -34.74 24.38 -36.55
C TYR A 576 -34.98 24.81 -38.00
N GLY A 577 -33.92 24.97 -38.79
CA GLY A 577 -34.00 25.39 -40.18
C GLY A 577 -34.69 24.37 -41.09
N VAL A 578 -34.40 23.08 -40.90
CA VAL A 578 -35.03 21.97 -41.67
C VAL A 578 -36.45 21.71 -41.20
N LYS A 579 -36.71 21.73 -39.89
CA LYS A 579 -38.06 21.63 -39.35
C LYS A 579 -38.98 22.72 -39.95
N ASP A 580 -38.48 23.95 -40.04
CA ASP A 580 -39.22 25.05 -40.66
C ASP A 580 -39.48 24.84 -42.15
N GLU A 581 -38.59 24.18 -42.89
CA GLU A 581 -38.86 23.86 -44.30
C GLU A 581 -39.98 22.83 -44.43
N VAL A 582 -39.98 21.79 -43.59
CA VAL A 582 -41.03 20.79 -43.55
C VAL A 582 -42.37 21.40 -43.14
N ASP A 583 -42.39 22.20 -42.06
CA ASP A 583 -43.58 22.93 -41.62
C ASP A 583 -43.98 24.02 -42.64
N GLY A 584 -42.99 24.63 -43.30
CA GLY A 584 -43.11 25.72 -44.27
C GLY A 584 -43.73 25.32 -45.59
N LEU A 585 -43.58 24.06 -46.03
CA LEU A 585 -44.36 23.49 -47.13
C LEU A 585 -45.88 23.54 -46.86
N THR A 586 -46.30 23.67 -45.60
CA THR A 586 -47.70 23.85 -45.21
C THR A 586 -48.09 25.31 -44.97
N LEU A 587 -47.12 26.22 -44.92
CA LEU A 587 -47.30 27.66 -44.65
C LEU A 587 -46.87 28.50 -45.88
N ARG A 588 -47.13 29.81 -45.86
CA ARG A 588 -46.56 30.70 -46.90
C ARG A 588 -45.09 30.99 -46.53
N PRO A 589 -44.12 30.91 -47.46
CA PRO A 589 -42.71 31.19 -47.17
C PRO A 589 -42.47 32.57 -46.53
N ASP A 590 -43.29 33.56 -46.90
CA ASP A 590 -43.25 34.92 -46.32
C ASP A 590 -44.01 35.07 -44.99
N SER A 591 -44.52 33.98 -44.40
CA SER A 591 -45.29 34.05 -43.18
C SER A 591 -44.44 34.55 -42.00
N PRO A 592 -45.05 35.28 -41.04
CA PRO A 592 -44.37 35.67 -39.80
C PRO A 592 -43.82 34.47 -39.01
N THR A 593 -44.43 33.30 -39.16
CA THR A 593 -44.02 32.06 -38.49
C THR A 593 -42.71 31.52 -39.07
N SER A 594 -42.60 31.42 -40.39
CA SER A 594 -41.39 30.96 -41.08
C SER A 594 -40.20 31.89 -40.80
N LYS A 595 -40.41 33.21 -40.87
CA LYS A 595 -39.37 34.19 -40.53
C LYS A 595 -38.88 34.07 -39.09
N ARG A 596 -39.76 33.74 -38.13
CA ARG A 596 -39.38 33.53 -36.72
C ARG A 596 -38.51 32.30 -36.51
N ALA A 597 -38.76 31.23 -37.26
CA ALA A 597 -37.98 30.00 -37.16
C ALA A 597 -36.56 30.18 -37.75
N VAL A 598 -36.44 30.83 -38.90
CA VAL A 598 -35.12 31.19 -39.48
C VAL A 598 -34.32 32.09 -38.53
N ILE A 599 -34.97 33.08 -37.90
CA ILE A 599 -34.32 33.93 -36.88
C ILE A 599 -33.88 33.09 -35.67
N ARG A 600 -34.64 32.06 -35.28
CA ARG A 600 -34.27 31.14 -34.19
C ARG A 600 -33.03 30.33 -34.55
N ALA A 601 -32.94 29.81 -35.78
CA ALA A 601 -31.74 29.10 -36.25
C ALA A 601 -30.49 30.00 -36.21
N ILE A 602 -30.61 31.26 -36.67
CA ILE A 602 -29.52 32.25 -36.65
C ILE A 602 -29.05 32.54 -35.22
N LYS A 603 -29.98 32.59 -34.25
CA LYS A 603 -29.63 32.77 -32.83
C LYS A 603 -28.75 31.65 -32.27
N ASP A 604 -28.79 30.45 -32.85
CA ASP A 604 -27.92 29.34 -32.48
C ASP A 604 -26.60 29.33 -33.27
N TYR A 605 -26.59 29.75 -34.54
CA TYR A 605 -25.34 29.85 -35.29
C TYR A 605 -24.38 30.91 -34.73
N ASN A 606 -24.90 32.01 -34.17
CA ASN A 606 -24.09 33.05 -33.55
C ASN A 606 -23.18 32.55 -32.41
N PRO A 607 -23.71 31.89 -31.35
CA PRO A 607 -22.87 31.28 -30.33
C PRO A 607 -22.01 30.15 -30.88
N ALA A 608 -22.48 29.35 -31.86
CA ALA A 608 -21.63 28.31 -32.48
C ALA A 608 -20.33 28.90 -33.07
N ILE A 609 -20.45 30.00 -33.82
CA ILE A 609 -19.31 30.73 -34.42
C ILE A 609 -18.50 31.47 -33.36
N GLY A 610 -19.15 32.07 -32.36
CA GLY A 610 -18.48 32.77 -31.28
C GLY A 610 -17.61 31.84 -30.41
N LEU A 611 -18.09 30.62 -30.17
CA LEU A 611 -17.39 29.58 -29.40
C LEU A 611 -16.31 28.88 -30.23
N ASN A 612 -16.57 28.60 -31.51
CA ASN A 612 -15.60 28.01 -32.42
C ASN A 612 -15.60 28.73 -33.78
N PRO A 613 -14.73 29.76 -33.95
CA PRO A 613 -14.59 30.49 -35.21
C PRO A 613 -14.06 29.64 -36.38
N GLU A 614 -13.55 28.43 -36.13
CA GLU A 614 -13.11 27.51 -37.18
C GLU A 614 -14.21 26.54 -37.64
N LEU A 615 -15.40 26.60 -37.03
CA LEU A 615 -16.54 25.77 -37.40
C LEU A 615 -17.17 26.22 -38.73
N ALA A 616 -16.52 25.90 -39.84
CA ALA A 616 -16.94 26.27 -41.19
C ALA A 616 -18.42 25.94 -41.53
N PRO A 617 -18.99 24.79 -41.11
CA PRO A 617 -20.41 24.49 -41.34
C PRO A 617 -21.37 25.53 -40.73
N ALA A 618 -21.02 26.15 -39.60
CA ALA A 618 -21.87 27.15 -38.96
C ALA A 618 -21.99 28.43 -39.78
N TYR A 619 -20.90 28.84 -40.46
CA TYR A 619 -20.94 29.95 -41.41
C TYR A 619 -21.81 29.62 -42.62
N TYR A 620 -21.64 28.43 -43.21
CA TYR A 620 -22.48 28.01 -44.34
C TYR A 620 -23.97 28.02 -43.96
N ASN A 621 -24.32 27.35 -42.86
CA ASN A 621 -25.70 27.25 -42.39
C ASN A 621 -26.32 28.63 -42.08
N ARG A 622 -25.55 29.54 -41.45
CA ARG A 622 -26.00 30.91 -41.17
C ARG A 622 -26.14 31.73 -42.45
N GLY A 623 -25.23 31.56 -43.41
CA GLY A 623 -25.28 32.20 -44.72
C GLY A 623 -26.55 31.82 -45.49
N VAL A 624 -26.87 30.53 -45.56
CA VAL A 624 -28.12 30.04 -46.18
C VAL A 624 -29.35 30.60 -45.44
N ALA A 625 -29.32 30.65 -44.10
CA ALA A 625 -30.41 31.26 -43.33
C ALA A 625 -30.60 32.76 -43.64
N TRP A 626 -29.51 33.51 -43.87
CA TRP A 626 -29.60 34.92 -44.29
C TRP A 626 -30.21 35.09 -45.68
N LEU A 627 -29.97 34.17 -46.62
CA LEU A 627 -30.61 34.18 -47.94
C LEU A 627 -32.14 34.11 -47.81
N ARG A 628 -32.65 33.25 -46.92
CA ARG A 628 -34.10 33.13 -46.65
C ARG A 628 -34.70 34.43 -46.08
N LEU A 629 -33.90 35.24 -45.39
CA LEU A 629 -34.30 36.54 -44.84
C LEU A 629 -34.04 37.73 -45.77
N ARG A 630 -33.48 37.51 -46.97
CA ARG A 630 -33.10 38.57 -47.93
C ARG A 630 -31.99 39.51 -47.42
N GLU A 631 -31.15 39.01 -46.50
CA GLU A 631 -30.01 39.74 -45.92
C GLU A 631 -28.74 39.45 -46.72
N TRP A 632 -28.68 39.97 -47.95
CA TRP A 632 -27.73 39.57 -48.99
C TRP A 632 -26.26 39.75 -48.61
N GLU A 633 -25.88 40.91 -48.07
CA GLU A 633 -24.48 41.19 -47.69
C GLU A 633 -23.98 40.24 -46.60
N ARG A 634 -24.84 39.91 -45.63
CA ARG A 634 -24.51 38.97 -44.56
C ARG A 634 -24.38 37.54 -45.09
N ALA A 635 -25.30 37.16 -45.98
CA ALA A 635 -25.27 35.84 -46.62
C ALA A 635 -23.98 35.66 -47.45
N GLU A 636 -23.64 36.63 -48.30
CA GLU A 636 -22.43 36.59 -49.13
C GLU A 636 -21.16 36.50 -48.26
N SER A 637 -21.10 37.29 -47.19
CA SER A 637 -19.97 37.28 -46.25
C SER A 637 -19.79 35.91 -45.60
N ASP A 638 -20.85 35.34 -45.02
CA ASP A 638 -20.80 34.05 -44.34
C ASP A 638 -20.47 32.89 -45.31
N LEU A 639 -21.08 32.87 -46.50
CA LEU A 639 -20.80 31.87 -47.53
C LEU A 639 -19.35 31.94 -48.04
N THR A 640 -18.81 33.15 -48.18
CA THR A 640 -17.40 33.37 -48.54
C THR A 640 -16.47 32.85 -47.45
N VAL A 641 -16.77 33.11 -46.18
CA VAL A 641 -15.99 32.59 -45.05
C VAL A 641 -16.06 31.06 -45.03
N ALA A 642 -17.23 30.46 -45.19
CA ALA A 642 -17.38 29.01 -45.25
C ALA A 642 -16.55 28.38 -46.37
N ARG A 643 -16.58 28.98 -47.58
CA ARG A 643 -15.77 28.56 -48.73
C ARG A 643 -14.27 28.67 -48.44
N ASN A 644 -13.82 29.78 -47.87
CA ASN A 644 -12.42 29.99 -47.53
C ASN A 644 -11.92 29.01 -46.45
N LYS A 645 -12.83 28.53 -45.60
CA LYS A 645 -12.58 27.49 -44.60
C LYS A 645 -12.74 26.06 -45.14
N GLY A 646 -12.87 25.89 -46.46
CA GLY A 646 -12.82 24.59 -47.14
C GLY A 646 -14.18 23.94 -47.40
N ILE A 647 -15.30 24.60 -47.11
CA ILE A 647 -16.62 24.08 -47.50
C ILE A 647 -16.80 24.25 -49.01
N ASN A 648 -17.09 23.17 -49.72
CA ASN A 648 -17.61 23.26 -51.08
C ASN A 648 -19.08 23.69 -51.00
N ILE A 649 -19.31 25.01 -50.95
CA ILE A 649 -20.65 25.57 -50.74
C ILE A 649 -21.64 25.22 -51.86
N ILE A 650 -21.15 24.90 -53.07
CA ILE A 650 -22.00 24.46 -54.19
C ILE A 650 -22.54 23.05 -53.91
N THR A 651 -21.66 22.12 -53.53
CA THR A 651 -22.06 20.75 -53.19
C THR A 651 -22.94 20.73 -51.95
N ALA A 652 -22.59 21.51 -50.91
CA ALA A 652 -23.43 21.63 -49.72
C ALA A 652 -24.83 22.15 -50.07
N PHE A 653 -24.92 23.20 -50.89
CA PHE A 653 -26.20 23.75 -51.33
C PHE A 653 -27.02 22.76 -52.16
N ARG A 654 -26.37 21.96 -53.01
CA ARG A 654 -27.03 20.91 -53.80
C ARG A 654 -27.53 19.71 -53.00
N ASN A 655 -26.99 19.50 -51.80
CA ASN A 655 -27.52 18.49 -50.88
C ASN A 655 -28.82 18.95 -50.21
N ASP A 656 -28.96 20.26 -50.00
CA ASP A 656 -30.13 20.86 -49.35
C ASP A 656 -31.23 21.25 -50.37
N TYR A 657 -30.84 21.67 -51.57
CA TYR A 657 -31.72 22.19 -52.63
C TYR A 657 -31.36 21.63 -54.00
N GLU A 658 -32.37 21.33 -54.81
CA GLU A 658 -32.11 20.75 -56.14
C GLU A 658 -31.39 21.74 -57.06
N SER A 659 -31.65 23.04 -56.92
CA SER A 659 -31.07 24.12 -57.73
C SER A 659 -31.24 25.49 -57.03
N VAL A 660 -30.68 26.55 -57.60
CA VAL A 660 -30.95 27.91 -57.10
C VAL A 660 -32.42 28.27 -57.33
N GLU A 661 -32.98 27.86 -58.47
CA GLU A 661 -34.39 28.05 -58.80
C GLU A 661 -35.31 27.32 -57.80
N ASP A 662 -34.95 26.09 -57.41
CA ASP A 662 -35.66 25.33 -56.37
C ASP A 662 -35.60 26.04 -55.01
N PHE A 663 -34.44 26.57 -54.62
CA PHE A 663 -34.31 27.38 -53.41
C PHE A 663 -35.18 28.63 -53.45
N GLU A 664 -35.14 29.38 -54.56
CA GLU A 664 -35.91 30.60 -54.79
C GLU A 664 -37.42 30.34 -54.71
N GLU A 665 -37.88 29.25 -55.33
CA GLU A 665 -39.27 28.82 -55.32
C GLU A 665 -39.73 28.42 -53.91
N ARG A 666 -38.99 27.54 -53.22
CA ARG A 666 -39.33 27.07 -51.86
C ARG A 666 -39.37 28.19 -50.84
N ASN A 667 -38.51 29.20 -50.99
CA ASN A 667 -38.37 30.27 -50.00
C ASN A 667 -39.07 31.58 -50.42
N GLY A 668 -39.64 31.65 -51.61
CA GLY A 668 -40.30 32.86 -52.13
C GLY A 668 -39.36 34.06 -52.23
N VAL A 669 -38.11 33.82 -52.62
CA VAL A 669 -37.06 34.84 -52.78
C VAL A 669 -36.50 34.83 -54.19
N GLN A 670 -35.83 35.91 -54.59
CA GLN A 670 -35.04 35.95 -55.81
C GLN A 670 -33.63 36.39 -55.43
N LEU A 671 -32.65 35.54 -55.69
CA LEU A 671 -31.26 35.77 -55.31
C LEU A 671 -30.63 36.83 -56.24
N PRO A 672 -29.82 37.74 -55.68
CA PRO A 672 -28.92 38.56 -56.48
C PRO A 672 -28.05 37.70 -57.41
N LYS A 673 -27.78 38.18 -58.63
CA LYS A 673 -27.08 37.39 -59.68
C LYS A 673 -25.70 36.91 -59.27
N ASP A 674 -24.97 37.72 -58.51
CA ASP A 674 -23.68 37.44 -57.91
C ASP A 674 -23.76 36.30 -56.87
N ILE A 675 -24.74 36.36 -55.95
CA ILE A 675 -24.97 35.30 -54.97
C ILE A 675 -25.43 34.00 -55.64
N ALA A 676 -26.34 34.09 -56.61
CA ALA A 676 -26.76 32.93 -57.41
C ALA A 676 -25.56 32.29 -58.11
N ALA A 677 -24.70 33.10 -58.73
CA ALA A 677 -23.46 32.63 -59.37
C ALA A 677 -22.50 31.95 -58.38
N MET A 678 -22.45 32.37 -57.12
CA MET A 678 -21.64 31.72 -56.08
C MET A 678 -22.11 30.30 -55.72
N LEU A 679 -23.39 29.99 -55.93
CA LEU A 679 -24.04 28.72 -55.57
C LEU A 679 -24.26 27.79 -56.77
N THR A 680 -24.08 28.29 -57.99
CA THR A 680 -24.11 27.50 -59.22
C THR A 680 -22.70 27.03 -59.63
N LEU A 681 -22.61 25.84 -60.23
CA LEU A 681 -21.38 25.40 -60.91
C LEU A 681 -21.00 26.42 -62.00
N PRO A 682 -19.69 26.68 -62.24
CA PRO A 682 -19.30 27.42 -63.42
C PRO A 682 -19.84 26.67 -64.64
N GLN A 683 -20.63 27.35 -65.49
CA GLN A 683 -20.98 26.78 -66.78
C GLN A 683 -19.67 26.56 -67.55
N THR A 684 -19.33 25.30 -67.80
CA THR A 684 -18.19 24.87 -68.61
C THR A 684 -18.32 25.33 -70.05
#